data_AF-A0A7Y2A7P7-F1
#
_entry.id   AF-A0A7Y2A7P7-F1
#
_cell.length_a   1.000
_cell.length_b   1.000
_cell.length_c   1.000
_cell.angle_alpha   90.00
_cell.angle_beta   90.00
_cell.angle_gamma   90.00
#
_symmetry.space_group_name_H-M   'P 1'
#
loop_
_entity.id
_entity.type
_entity.pdbx_description
1 polymer ?
#
loop_
_entity_poly.entity_id
_entity_poly.type
_entity_poly.pdbx_seq_one_letter_code
_entity_poly.pdbx_strand_id
1 'polypeptide(L)'
;MIQRLLKGANFLLLSWASLSLLLIFCIACFRMNGYITHPQHGYLDNFEYINFLIAQDPQAYTYFWIYFILDFFWAATLLLLIDYILRKGRKKTIVQRKKDDFTDHTLYRYVAVFALWFDVLEAIMYLSNISKSVDLVVGIKIGLYIICFLFLLYALLKEYVIPKVKSILRFLVTSILSLFFILIVYALVMAMPQGGTLIVELFYSPPNMVLLFFSLTFLTVMISHFPVYNDIWLYGKPTCVELKMSRLFESIGLGIIYYNTINHGSTDAKSYNDQIVKNLRRSLGILLYIALFNIFLSTGARYFEFSYDAQSLTILLLLIVLVIYYQYGEVYNSWKSTLEHPFASTKDKQKVVNDIIRYVSKFPVYFIFSTLFVIGISLWMYRIEWSRLSFVLVCIALGLQTFLYIYFKIARTYFKYVFFSEKIYDEHQEMYNKEVLNHFQTLRNSPPTTITVYKWLGHLSNNVKYLVSMRFIGIVSFVIITGLNLFPKLATYFNPINIIILYIALYYSIAMIIFKHILYYHRTGIPEKKRFAWELFRYGIPVLLLLVVGLAIYFSSKENDLHQLSMVDDTGPMPYKEFVDPLLKNADGSKKQNVFFVGSYGGGLKANLWNLLLFHELERLSAGKFMENTLVLSGVSGGAVGIGNYASLGHNFSSLDKIDQQITIIGRSNVLSGELTYLLGKDWIREYIPFMDHKGTDRSY
;
A
#
# COMPACT_ATOMS: atom_id res chain seq x y z
N MET A 1 1.22 -30.31 4.22
CA MET A 1 1.08 -29.11 3.37
C MET A 1 1.82 -29.29 2.05
N ILE A 2 3.14 -29.52 2.08
CA ILE A 2 3.96 -29.85 0.88
C ILE A 2 3.36 -31.02 0.08
N GLN A 3 2.96 -32.13 0.72
CA GLN A 3 2.30 -33.25 0.01
C GLN A 3 0.93 -32.93 -0.64
N ARG A 4 0.21 -31.89 -0.18
CA ARG A 4 -1.02 -31.39 -0.85
C ARG A 4 -0.69 -30.40 -1.97
N LEU A 5 0.43 -29.68 -1.87
CA LEU A 5 0.96 -28.83 -2.94
C LEU A 5 1.52 -29.68 -4.09
N LEU A 6 2.05 -30.87 -3.81
CA LEU A 6 2.64 -31.77 -4.80
C LEU A 6 1.62 -32.58 -5.62
N LYS A 7 0.29 -32.40 -5.43
CA LYS A 7 -0.73 -33.14 -6.18
C LYS A 7 -1.52 -32.24 -7.13
N GLY A 8 -1.59 -32.63 -8.41
CA GLY A 8 -2.45 -32.02 -9.43
C GLY A 8 -2.05 -30.59 -9.80
N ALA A 9 -3.04 -29.68 -9.87
CA ALA A 9 -2.89 -28.28 -10.25
C ALA A 9 -1.85 -27.52 -9.42
N ASN A 10 -1.73 -27.87 -8.13
CA ASN A 10 -0.86 -27.16 -7.21
C ASN A 10 0.62 -27.35 -7.55
N PHE A 11 1.00 -28.51 -8.10
CA PHE A 11 2.36 -28.77 -8.54
C PHE A 11 2.69 -27.94 -9.77
N LEU A 12 1.82 -27.95 -10.79
CA LEU A 12 1.99 -27.12 -11.99
C LEU A 12 2.09 -25.63 -11.65
N LEU A 13 1.23 -25.14 -10.76
CA LEU A 13 1.26 -23.75 -10.31
C LEU A 13 2.56 -23.41 -9.55
N LEU A 14 3.01 -24.29 -8.66
CA LEU A 14 4.26 -24.09 -7.91
C LEU A 14 5.48 -24.12 -8.83
N SER A 15 5.53 -25.06 -9.77
CA SER A 15 6.59 -25.15 -10.78
C SER A 15 6.60 -23.91 -11.66
N TRP A 16 5.45 -23.48 -12.16
CA TRP A 16 5.33 -22.26 -12.96
C TRP A 16 5.77 -21.01 -12.18
N ALA A 17 5.32 -20.85 -10.93
CA ALA A 17 5.74 -19.72 -10.09
C ALA A 17 7.24 -19.75 -9.78
N SER A 18 7.81 -20.94 -9.54
CA SER A 18 9.26 -21.09 -9.30
C SER A 18 10.07 -20.77 -10.55
N LEU A 19 9.65 -21.26 -11.72
CA LEU A 19 10.28 -20.95 -13.01
C LEU A 19 10.17 -19.45 -13.33
N SER A 20 9.03 -18.81 -13.02
CA SER A 20 8.86 -17.37 -13.19
C SER A 20 9.87 -16.58 -12.34
N LEU A 21 10.07 -16.98 -11.08
CA LEU A 21 11.09 -16.37 -10.21
C LEU A 21 12.51 -16.59 -10.74
N LEU A 22 12.82 -17.81 -11.21
CA LEU A 22 14.12 -18.13 -11.78
C LEU A 22 14.40 -17.36 -13.06
N LEU A 23 13.40 -17.15 -13.92
CA LEU A 23 13.52 -16.32 -15.12
C LEU A 23 13.76 -14.86 -14.77
N ILE A 24 12.98 -14.27 -13.84
CA ILE A 24 13.20 -12.89 -13.38
C ILE A 24 14.62 -12.72 -12.83
N PHE A 25 15.09 -13.70 -12.03
CA PHE A 25 16.46 -13.70 -11.50
C PHE A 25 17.50 -13.82 -12.62
N CYS A 26 17.29 -14.72 -13.58
CA CYS A 26 18.19 -14.93 -14.72
C CYS A 26 18.31 -13.66 -15.59
N ILE A 27 17.18 -13.00 -15.91
CA ILE A 27 17.15 -11.72 -16.63
C ILE A 27 17.93 -10.65 -15.84
N ALA A 28 17.72 -10.58 -14.53
CA ALA A 28 18.42 -9.60 -13.69
C ALA A 28 19.94 -9.83 -13.65
N CYS A 29 20.41 -11.09 -13.76
CA CYS A 29 21.83 -11.45 -13.80
C CYS A 29 22.48 -11.34 -15.18
N PHE A 30 21.70 -11.33 -16.27
CA PHE A 30 22.19 -11.35 -17.65
C PHE A 30 22.76 -10.00 -18.16
N ARG A 31 22.40 -8.87 -17.52
CA ARG A 31 22.63 -7.53 -18.09
C ARG A 31 24.08 -7.26 -18.52
N MET A 32 24.24 -6.72 -19.72
CA MET A 32 25.52 -6.26 -20.26
C MET A 32 25.55 -4.74 -20.44
N ASN A 33 26.49 -4.06 -19.76
CA ASN A 33 26.79 -2.64 -19.90
C ASN A 33 25.57 -1.68 -19.82
N GLY A 34 24.46 -2.11 -19.23
CA GLY A 34 23.22 -1.32 -19.14
C GLY A 34 22.42 -1.19 -20.45
N TYR A 35 23.02 -1.50 -21.61
CA TYR A 35 22.38 -1.38 -22.93
C TYR A 35 21.55 -2.61 -23.30
N ILE A 36 22.04 -3.82 -22.98
CA ILE A 36 21.34 -5.07 -23.27
C ILE A 36 20.74 -5.58 -21.97
N THR A 37 19.44 -5.35 -21.80
CA THR A 37 18.75 -5.63 -20.53
C THR A 37 18.05 -6.98 -20.49
N HIS A 38 17.99 -7.71 -21.61
CA HIS A 38 17.22 -8.93 -21.74
C HIS A 38 17.86 -9.92 -22.74
N PRO A 39 17.88 -11.25 -22.46
CA PRO A 39 18.43 -12.24 -23.39
C PRO A 39 17.75 -12.23 -24.78
N GLN A 40 16.42 -12.10 -24.80
CA GLN A 40 15.66 -11.78 -26.01
C GLN A 40 15.75 -10.27 -26.28
N HIS A 41 16.88 -9.79 -26.79
CA HIS A 41 17.18 -8.37 -26.99
C HIS A 41 16.50 -7.74 -28.22
N GLY A 42 15.65 -8.49 -28.92
CA GLY A 42 14.84 -7.99 -30.03
C GLY A 42 15.63 -7.47 -31.24
N TYR A 43 14.90 -6.76 -32.12
CA TYR A 43 15.35 -6.22 -33.41
C TYR A 43 16.20 -4.97 -33.25
N LEU A 44 17.35 -5.12 -32.60
CA LEU A 44 18.40 -4.14 -32.77
C LEU A 44 18.99 -4.36 -34.16
N ASP A 45 19.22 -3.27 -34.91
CA ASP A 45 19.82 -3.30 -36.26
C ASP A 45 21.15 -4.08 -36.34
N ASN A 46 21.72 -4.42 -35.17
CA ASN A 46 22.99 -5.10 -34.98
C ASN A 46 22.84 -6.44 -34.22
N PHE A 47 21.77 -7.22 -34.45
CA PHE A 47 21.51 -8.53 -33.79
C PHE A 47 22.75 -9.43 -33.71
N GLU A 48 23.43 -9.64 -34.83
CA GLU A 48 24.61 -10.52 -34.91
C GLU A 48 25.78 -9.99 -34.07
N TYR A 49 25.97 -8.68 -34.06
CA TYR A 49 26.99 -8.03 -33.23
C TYR A 49 26.67 -8.15 -31.74
N ILE A 50 25.39 -8.08 -31.35
CA ILE A 50 24.97 -8.24 -29.96
C ILE A 50 25.19 -9.67 -29.48
N ASN A 51 24.79 -10.68 -30.27
CA ASN A 51 25.09 -12.07 -29.95
C ASN A 51 26.60 -12.33 -29.85
N PHE A 52 27.39 -11.70 -30.72
CA PHE A 52 28.84 -11.74 -30.63
C PHE A 52 29.34 -11.14 -29.32
N LEU A 53 28.85 -9.98 -28.90
CA LEU A 53 29.18 -9.37 -27.61
C LEU A 53 28.79 -10.29 -26.44
N ILE A 54 27.58 -10.86 -26.46
CA ILE A 54 27.10 -11.81 -25.44
C ILE A 54 28.03 -13.02 -25.35
N ALA A 55 28.45 -13.57 -26.49
CA ALA A 55 29.38 -14.70 -26.54
C ALA A 55 30.79 -14.37 -26.02
N GLN A 56 31.20 -13.09 -26.07
CA GLN A 56 32.49 -12.64 -25.52
C GLN A 56 32.50 -12.51 -24.00
N ASP A 57 31.34 -12.33 -23.36
CA ASP A 57 31.21 -12.27 -21.90
C ASP A 57 30.78 -13.66 -21.37
N PRO A 58 31.67 -14.43 -20.71
CA PRO A 58 31.34 -15.77 -20.24
C PRO A 58 30.16 -15.83 -19.27
N GLN A 59 29.99 -14.78 -18.45
CA GLN A 59 28.92 -14.70 -17.48
C GLN A 59 27.59 -14.44 -18.18
N ALA A 60 27.53 -13.43 -19.05
CA ALA A 60 26.34 -13.12 -19.83
C ALA A 60 25.94 -14.30 -20.73
N TYR A 61 26.91 -14.95 -21.40
CA TYR A 61 26.67 -16.14 -22.23
C TYR A 61 26.08 -17.32 -21.43
N THR A 62 26.56 -17.53 -20.20
CA THR A 62 26.00 -18.58 -19.33
C THR A 62 24.54 -18.28 -18.98
N TYR A 63 24.22 -17.04 -18.58
CA TYR A 63 22.84 -16.66 -18.29
C TYR A 63 21.95 -16.63 -19.53
N PHE A 64 22.49 -16.32 -20.71
CA PHE A 64 21.80 -16.41 -21.99
C PHE A 64 21.27 -17.83 -22.25
N TRP A 65 22.13 -18.85 -22.10
CA TRP A 65 21.73 -20.25 -22.26
C TRP A 65 20.75 -20.71 -21.18
N ILE A 66 21.03 -20.39 -19.92
CA ILE A 66 20.14 -20.72 -18.80
C ILE A 66 18.75 -20.12 -19.03
N TYR A 67 18.68 -18.89 -19.54
CA TYR A 67 17.41 -18.22 -19.86
C TYR A 67 16.56 -19.06 -20.81
N PHE A 68 17.07 -19.45 -21.99
CA PHE A 68 16.28 -20.20 -22.97
C PHE A 68 15.86 -21.60 -22.48
N ILE A 69 16.69 -22.24 -21.66
CA ILE A 69 16.32 -23.51 -21.02
C ILE A 69 15.15 -23.29 -20.05
N LEU A 70 15.25 -22.26 -19.19
CA LEU A 70 14.19 -21.93 -18.24
C LEU A 70 12.91 -21.48 -18.96
N ASP A 71 13.03 -20.70 -20.04
CA ASP A 71 11.92 -20.17 -20.83
C ASP A 71 11.12 -21.32 -21.45
N PHE A 72 11.80 -22.32 -22.04
CA PHE A 72 11.15 -23.52 -22.57
C PHE A 72 10.30 -24.25 -21.51
N PHE A 73 10.88 -24.53 -20.34
CA PHE A 73 10.14 -25.20 -19.26
C PHE A 73 9.01 -24.31 -18.72
N TRP A 74 9.23 -23.00 -18.67
CA TRP A 74 8.23 -22.03 -18.23
C TRP A 74 7.04 -21.96 -19.19
N ALA A 75 7.30 -21.84 -20.49
CA ALA A 75 6.32 -21.87 -21.57
C ALA A 75 5.50 -23.17 -21.54
N ALA A 76 6.18 -24.31 -21.47
CA ALA A 76 5.52 -25.61 -21.40
C ALA A 76 4.63 -25.73 -20.15
N THR A 77 5.13 -25.31 -18.97
CA THR A 77 4.33 -25.37 -17.73
C THR A 77 3.16 -24.40 -17.74
N LEU A 78 3.30 -23.20 -18.31
CA LEU A 78 2.22 -22.24 -18.50
C LEU A 78 1.11 -22.82 -19.38
N LEU A 79 1.46 -23.35 -20.55
CA LEU A 79 0.50 -23.92 -21.49
C LEU A 79 -0.20 -25.18 -20.92
N LEU A 80 0.52 -26.01 -20.16
CA LEU A 80 -0.07 -27.14 -19.44
C LEU A 80 -0.99 -26.70 -18.29
N LEU A 81 -0.65 -25.60 -17.60
CA LEU A 81 -1.48 -25.03 -16.55
C LEU A 81 -2.81 -24.51 -17.14
N ILE A 82 -2.75 -23.82 -18.28
CA ILE A 82 -3.94 -23.36 -18.99
C ILE A 82 -4.78 -24.56 -19.47
N ASP A 83 -4.16 -25.58 -20.08
CA ASP A 83 -4.84 -26.82 -20.50
C ASP A 83 -5.58 -27.47 -19.32
N TYR A 84 -4.92 -27.57 -18.17
CA TYR A 84 -5.50 -28.12 -16.95
C TYR A 84 -6.74 -27.34 -16.48
N ILE A 85 -6.69 -26.01 -16.50
CA ILE A 85 -7.82 -25.14 -16.15
C ILE A 85 -8.97 -25.38 -17.13
N LEU A 86 -8.70 -25.41 -18.43
CA LEU A 86 -9.70 -25.65 -19.48
C LEU A 86 -10.37 -27.04 -19.37
N ARG A 87 -9.61 -28.09 -19.04
CA ARG A 87 -10.16 -29.44 -18.82
C ARG A 87 -11.18 -29.47 -17.70
N LYS A 88 -10.93 -28.75 -16.60
CA LYS A 88 -11.79 -28.75 -15.42
C LYS A 88 -13.14 -28.06 -15.68
N GLY A 89 -13.15 -27.04 -16.54
CA GLY A 89 -14.35 -26.32 -16.98
C GLY A 89 -15.30 -27.11 -17.89
N ARG A 90 -14.94 -28.33 -18.33
CA ARG A 90 -15.67 -29.13 -19.35
C ARG A 90 -17.12 -29.49 -19.04
N LYS A 91 -17.62 -29.34 -17.80
CA LYS A 91 -19.01 -29.71 -17.48
C LYS A 91 -20.06 -28.85 -18.20
N LYS A 92 -19.68 -27.76 -18.87
CA LYS A 92 -20.58 -26.90 -19.68
C LYS A 92 -19.88 -26.48 -20.97
N THR A 93 -19.90 -27.33 -22.00
CA THR A 93 -19.33 -27.05 -23.33
C THR A 93 -19.90 -25.75 -23.93
N ILE A 94 -19.09 -25.07 -24.75
CA ILE A 94 -19.37 -23.74 -25.32
C ILE A 94 -20.28 -23.87 -26.54
N VAL A 95 -20.09 -24.94 -27.32
CA VAL A 95 -20.90 -25.29 -28.48
C VAL A 95 -21.24 -26.77 -28.35
N GLN A 96 -22.49 -27.11 -28.00
CA GLN A 96 -22.99 -28.46 -28.24
C GLN A 96 -23.29 -28.60 -29.74
N ARG A 97 -22.24 -28.69 -30.56
CA ARG A 97 -22.40 -29.14 -31.94
C ARG A 97 -22.65 -30.63 -31.85
N LYS A 98 -23.88 -31.05 -32.18
CA LYS A 98 -24.42 -32.39 -31.97
C LYS A 98 -23.68 -33.54 -32.68
N LYS A 99 -22.54 -33.32 -33.36
CA LYS A 99 -21.93 -34.37 -34.19
C LYS A 99 -20.43 -34.33 -34.53
N ASP A 100 -19.61 -33.40 -34.05
CA ASP A 100 -18.17 -33.35 -34.42
C ASP A 100 -17.22 -33.50 -33.21
N ASP A 101 -16.16 -34.31 -33.38
CA ASP A 101 -15.09 -34.60 -32.40
C ASP A 101 -14.18 -33.40 -32.07
N PHE A 102 -14.38 -32.26 -32.73
CA PHE A 102 -13.54 -31.08 -32.57
C PHE A 102 -14.08 -30.14 -31.47
N THR A 103 -13.53 -30.28 -30.27
CA THR A 103 -13.87 -29.42 -29.13
C THR A 103 -12.98 -28.18 -29.06
N ASP A 104 -13.44 -27.10 -28.41
CA ASP A 104 -12.64 -25.87 -28.17
C ASP A 104 -11.29 -26.16 -27.49
N HIS A 105 -11.26 -27.19 -26.66
CA HIS A 105 -10.07 -27.66 -26.00
C HIS A 105 -9.12 -28.41 -26.95
N THR A 106 -9.65 -29.14 -27.94
CA THR A 106 -8.84 -29.73 -29.02
C THR A 106 -8.15 -28.62 -29.82
N LEU A 107 -8.90 -27.56 -30.15
CA LEU A 107 -8.35 -26.36 -30.80
C LEU A 107 -7.25 -25.70 -29.95
N TYR A 108 -7.53 -25.46 -28.65
CA TYR A 108 -6.53 -24.91 -27.72
C TYR A 108 -5.24 -25.74 -27.71
N ARG A 109 -5.33 -27.07 -27.66
CA ARG A 109 -4.14 -27.93 -27.65
C ARG A 109 -3.30 -27.79 -28.91
N TYR A 110 -3.93 -27.70 -30.08
CA TYR A 110 -3.19 -27.45 -31.32
C TYR A 110 -2.49 -26.10 -31.26
N VAL A 111 -3.20 -25.03 -30.88
CA VAL A 111 -2.61 -23.69 -30.74
C VAL A 111 -1.47 -23.69 -29.72
N ALA A 112 -1.61 -24.38 -28.58
CA ALA A 112 -0.58 -24.46 -27.55
C ALA A 112 0.66 -25.24 -28.01
N VAL A 113 0.49 -26.34 -28.74
CA VAL A 113 1.62 -27.08 -29.34
C VAL A 113 2.35 -26.20 -30.35
N PHE A 114 1.62 -25.47 -31.20
CA PHE A 114 2.24 -24.51 -32.12
C PHE A 114 2.94 -23.37 -31.35
N ALA A 115 2.33 -22.81 -30.31
CA ALA A 115 2.94 -21.76 -29.50
C ALA A 115 4.28 -22.20 -28.92
N LEU A 116 4.32 -23.39 -28.31
CA LEU A 116 5.55 -23.98 -27.77
C LEU A 116 6.59 -24.28 -28.86
N TRP A 117 6.15 -24.72 -30.05
CA TRP A 117 7.05 -24.98 -31.16
C TRP A 117 7.72 -23.70 -31.67
N PHE A 118 6.96 -22.60 -31.80
CA PHE A 118 7.50 -21.28 -32.17
C PHE A 118 8.41 -20.69 -31.07
N ASP A 119 8.12 -20.97 -29.79
CA ASP A 119 8.98 -20.61 -28.65
C ASP A 119 10.35 -21.30 -28.73
N VAL A 120 10.37 -22.61 -29.01
CA VAL A 120 11.60 -23.38 -29.25
C VAL A 120 12.33 -22.90 -30.51
N LEU A 121 11.60 -22.60 -31.59
CA LEU A 121 12.19 -22.12 -32.83
C LEU A 121 12.91 -20.80 -32.62
N GLU A 122 12.29 -19.85 -31.91
CA GLU A 122 12.93 -18.59 -31.52
C GLU A 122 14.20 -18.83 -30.70
N ALA A 123 14.14 -19.69 -29.67
CA ALA A 123 15.31 -20.02 -28.87
C ALA A 123 16.45 -20.59 -29.72
N ILE A 124 16.15 -21.51 -30.65
CA ILE A 124 17.15 -22.05 -31.58
C ILE A 124 17.74 -20.95 -32.46
N MET A 125 16.92 -20.01 -32.95
CA MET A 125 17.41 -18.90 -33.78
C MET A 125 18.34 -17.96 -33.00
N TYR A 126 18.01 -17.61 -31.77
CA TYR A 126 18.89 -16.83 -30.88
C TYR A 126 20.20 -17.56 -30.60
N LEU A 127 20.13 -18.85 -30.22
CA LEU A 127 21.31 -19.66 -29.89
C LEU A 127 22.19 -19.96 -31.12
N SER A 128 21.60 -20.00 -32.32
CA SER A 128 22.30 -20.26 -33.58
C SER A 128 22.72 -18.99 -34.32
N ASN A 129 22.49 -17.81 -33.73
CA ASN A 129 22.75 -16.49 -34.32
C ASN A 129 22.09 -16.29 -35.70
N ILE A 130 20.85 -16.78 -35.88
CA ILE A 130 20.07 -16.64 -37.12
C ILE A 130 19.17 -15.41 -36.98
N SER A 131 19.55 -14.28 -37.58
CA SER A 131 18.80 -13.02 -37.54
C SER A 131 17.58 -13.02 -38.47
N LYS A 132 17.72 -13.66 -39.64
CA LYS A 132 16.69 -13.65 -40.69
C LYS A 132 15.42 -14.34 -40.22
N SER A 133 14.29 -13.61 -40.25
CA SER A 133 12.95 -14.08 -39.90
C SER A 133 12.62 -14.20 -38.40
N VAL A 134 13.50 -13.77 -37.49
CA VAL A 134 13.18 -13.74 -36.06
C VAL A 134 11.94 -12.88 -35.81
N ASP A 135 11.78 -11.78 -36.55
CA ASP A 135 10.58 -10.91 -36.61
C ASP A 135 9.28 -11.68 -36.73
N LEU A 136 9.24 -12.51 -37.76
CA LEU A 136 8.06 -13.27 -38.11
C LEU A 136 7.77 -14.34 -37.05
N VAL A 137 8.80 -15.03 -36.58
CA VAL A 137 8.69 -16.10 -35.57
C VAL A 137 8.16 -15.53 -34.25
N VAL A 138 8.74 -14.43 -33.75
CA VAL A 138 8.28 -13.76 -32.52
C VAL A 138 6.85 -13.23 -32.69
N GLY A 139 6.53 -12.61 -33.82
CA GLY A 139 5.18 -12.12 -34.11
C GLY A 139 4.13 -13.23 -34.08
N ILE A 140 4.43 -14.37 -34.71
CA ILE A 140 3.56 -15.57 -34.68
C ILE A 140 3.46 -16.12 -33.26
N LYS A 141 4.58 -16.26 -32.55
CA LYS A 141 4.64 -16.71 -31.15
C LYS A 141 3.71 -15.87 -30.26
N ILE A 142 3.87 -14.55 -30.28
CA ILE A 142 3.04 -13.62 -29.49
C ILE A 142 1.57 -13.77 -29.85
N GLY A 143 1.23 -13.85 -31.15
CA GLY A 143 -0.14 -14.07 -31.61
C GLY A 143 -0.76 -15.37 -31.06
N LEU A 144 -0.01 -16.47 -31.09
CA LEU A 144 -0.45 -17.77 -30.56
C LEU A 144 -0.64 -17.73 -29.04
N TYR A 145 0.27 -17.09 -28.29
CA TYR A 145 0.11 -16.91 -26.84
C TYR A 145 -1.09 -16.03 -26.49
N ILE A 146 -1.38 -14.98 -27.26
CA ILE A 146 -2.59 -14.17 -27.10
C ILE A 146 -3.83 -15.04 -27.27
N ILE A 147 -3.88 -15.89 -28.30
CA ILE A 147 -5.01 -16.81 -28.51
C ILE A 147 -5.15 -17.79 -27.33
N CYS A 148 -4.06 -18.43 -26.89
CA CYS A 148 -4.05 -19.29 -25.70
C CYS A 148 -4.55 -18.55 -24.45
N PHE A 149 -4.12 -17.30 -24.26
CA PHE A 149 -4.56 -16.46 -23.16
C PHE A 149 -6.03 -16.08 -23.26
N LEU A 150 -6.57 -15.84 -24.46
CA LEU A 150 -8.00 -15.59 -24.66
C LEU A 150 -8.85 -16.81 -24.29
N PHE A 151 -8.40 -18.03 -24.60
CA PHE A 151 -9.05 -19.25 -24.11
C PHE A 151 -9.06 -19.32 -22.58
N LEU A 152 -7.92 -19.03 -21.94
CA LEU A 152 -7.83 -18.95 -20.48
C LEU A 152 -8.79 -17.89 -19.92
N LEU A 153 -8.74 -16.67 -20.45
CA LEU A 153 -9.55 -15.53 -20.01
C LEU A 153 -11.03 -15.85 -20.13
N TYR A 154 -11.46 -16.40 -21.27
CA TYR A 154 -12.83 -16.82 -21.48
C TYR A 154 -13.27 -17.90 -20.47
N ALA A 155 -12.44 -18.92 -20.24
CA ALA A 155 -12.75 -19.96 -19.27
C ALA A 155 -12.83 -19.43 -17.84
N LEU A 156 -11.88 -18.56 -17.45
CA LEU A 156 -11.89 -17.90 -16.15
C LEU A 156 -13.11 -17.00 -15.99
N LEU A 157 -13.46 -16.24 -17.03
CA LEU A 157 -14.63 -15.38 -17.05
C LEU A 157 -15.91 -16.20 -16.89
N LYS A 158 -16.07 -17.29 -17.66
CA LYS A 158 -17.25 -18.16 -17.62
C LYS A 158 -17.39 -18.95 -16.32
N GLU A 159 -16.29 -19.48 -15.77
CA GLU A 159 -16.33 -20.37 -14.59
C GLU A 159 -16.32 -19.59 -13.26
N TYR A 160 -15.51 -18.53 -13.17
CA TYR A 160 -15.27 -17.84 -11.90
C TYR A 160 -15.87 -16.44 -11.83
N VAL A 161 -15.86 -15.67 -12.93
CA VAL A 161 -16.31 -14.27 -12.91
C VAL A 161 -17.81 -14.18 -13.10
N ILE A 162 -18.35 -14.58 -14.27
CA ILE A 162 -19.77 -14.47 -14.66
C ILE A 162 -20.72 -14.99 -13.57
N PRO A 163 -20.53 -16.21 -13.01
CA PRO A 163 -21.42 -16.71 -11.96
C PRO A 163 -21.38 -15.89 -10.67
N LYS A 164 -20.31 -15.11 -10.48
CA LYS A 164 -20.03 -14.32 -9.28
C LYS A 164 -20.05 -12.81 -9.55
N VAL A 165 -20.42 -12.35 -10.76
CA VAL A 165 -20.40 -10.91 -11.13
C VAL A 165 -21.22 -10.10 -10.14
N LYS A 166 -22.39 -10.58 -9.74
CA LYS A 166 -23.23 -9.90 -8.74
C LYS A 166 -22.52 -9.72 -7.40
N SER A 167 -21.81 -10.75 -6.92
CA SER A 167 -21.02 -10.72 -5.69
C SER A 167 -19.81 -9.80 -5.82
N ILE A 168 -19.12 -9.82 -6.96
CA ILE A 168 -17.97 -8.94 -7.24
C ILE A 168 -18.41 -7.48 -7.30
N LEU A 169 -19.49 -7.17 -8.02
CA LEU A 169 -20.05 -5.81 -8.11
C LEU A 169 -20.52 -5.33 -6.73
N ARG A 170 -21.22 -6.17 -5.96
CA ARG A 170 -21.58 -5.90 -4.57
C ARG A 170 -20.36 -5.59 -3.71
N PHE A 171 -19.27 -6.35 -3.85
CA PHE A 171 -18.00 -6.09 -3.17
C PHE A 171 -17.42 -4.72 -3.57
N LEU A 172 -17.34 -4.40 -4.87
CA LEU A 172 -16.79 -3.15 -5.37
C LEU A 172 -17.57 -1.95 -4.83
N VAL A 173 -18.90 -1.98 -4.91
CA VAL A 173 -19.77 -0.90 -4.41
C VAL A 173 -19.62 -0.74 -2.90
N THR A 174 -19.64 -1.84 -2.14
CA THR A 174 -19.53 -1.78 -0.67
C THR A 174 -18.14 -1.38 -0.18
N SER A 175 -17.10 -1.58 -1.00
CA SER A 175 -15.70 -1.33 -0.66
C SER A 175 -15.12 -0.11 -1.38
N ILE A 176 -15.93 0.69 -2.06
CA ILE A 176 -15.45 1.81 -2.89
C ILE A 176 -14.57 2.79 -2.11
N LEU A 177 -14.95 3.12 -0.87
CA LEU A 177 -14.18 4.00 -0.01
C LEU A 177 -12.82 3.40 0.36
N SER A 178 -12.80 2.12 0.74
CA SER A 178 -11.56 1.38 1.01
C SER A 178 -10.62 1.33 -0.20
N LEU A 179 -11.16 1.03 -1.39
CA LEU A 179 -10.40 0.96 -2.63
C LEU A 179 -9.85 2.34 -3.03
N PHE A 180 -10.65 3.38 -2.87
CA PHE A 180 -10.24 4.76 -3.10
C PHE A 180 -9.07 5.16 -2.19
N PHE A 181 -9.12 4.82 -0.89
CA PHE A 181 -7.98 5.08 0.01
C PHE A 181 -6.72 4.30 -0.34
N ILE A 182 -6.84 3.02 -0.73
CA ILE A 182 -5.67 2.25 -1.20
C ILE A 182 -5.08 2.91 -2.46
N LEU A 183 -5.93 3.34 -3.39
CA LEU A 183 -5.51 4.03 -4.60
C LEU A 183 -4.82 5.35 -4.29
N ILE A 184 -5.34 6.15 -3.35
CA ILE A 184 -4.70 7.39 -2.90
C ILE A 184 -3.33 7.11 -2.31
N VAL A 185 -3.19 6.14 -1.38
CA VAL A 185 -1.89 5.80 -0.80
C VAL A 185 -0.90 5.39 -1.90
N TYR A 186 -1.33 4.52 -2.81
CA TYR A 186 -0.49 4.05 -3.90
C TYR A 186 -0.09 5.18 -4.86
N ALA A 187 -1.06 5.99 -5.29
CA ALA A 187 -0.85 7.09 -6.22
C ALA A 187 0.00 8.20 -5.60
N LEU A 188 -0.25 8.59 -4.35
CA LEU A 188 0.56 9.61 -3.67
C LEU A 188 2.03 9.19 -3.66
N VAL A 189 2.36 7.95 -3.26
CA VAL A 189 3.77 7.57 -3.17
C VAL A 189 4.39 7.31 -4.55
N MET A 190 3.68 6.71 -5.51
CA MET A 190 4.26 6.38 -6.82
C MET A 190 4.25 7.54 -7.82
N ALA A 191 3.23 8.40 -7.80
CA ALA A 191 3.12 9.52 -8.74
C ALA A 191 4.03 10.69 -8.35
N MET A 192 4.40 10.82 -7.07
CA MET A 192 5.38 11.81 -6.64
C MET A 192 6.77 11.44 -7.21
N PRO A 193 7.42 12.31 -8.01
CA PRO A 193 8.78 12.06 -8.51
C PRO A 193 9.79 11.82 -7.38
N GLN A 194 9.48 12.35 -6.19
CA GLN A 194 10.23 12.27 -4.94
C GLN A 194 9.72 11.18 -3.99
N GLY A 195 8.69 10.40 -4.34
CA GLY A 195 8.16 9.37 -3.45
C GLY A 195 9.20 8.32 -3.04
N GLY A 196 10.10 7.98 -3.97
CA GLY A 196 11.24 7.10 -3.69
C GLY A 196 12.23 7.66 -2.66
N THR A 197 12.48 8.98 -2.63
CA THR A 197 13.34 9.58 -1.60
C THR A 197 12.72 9.51 -0.21
N LEU A 198 11.38 9.59 -0.11
CA LEU A 198 10.66 9.44 1.16
C LEU A 198 10.79 8.03 1.73
N ILE A 199 10.80 7.03 0.84
CA ILE A 199 11.04 5.64 1.22
C ILE A 199 12.47 5.46 1.69
N VAL A 200 13.46 6.01 0.98
CA VAL A 200 14.87 5.97 1.39
C VAL A 200 15.07 6.65 2.75
N GLU A 201 14.44 7.79 3.01
CA GLU A 201 14.51 8.51 4.29
C GLU A 201 14.00 7.67 5.48
N LEU A 202 12.99 6.80 5.28
CA LEU A 202 12.56 5.87 6.33
C LEU A 202 13.72 4.99 6.84
N PHE A 203 14.74 4.76 6.01
CA PHE A 203 15.90 3.96 6.40
C PHE A 203 16.89 4.68 7.30
N TYR A 204 16.87 6.01 7.28
CA TYR A 204 17.65 6.87 8.15
C TYR A 204 16.91 7.19 9.46
N SER A 205 15.63 6.81 9.59
CA SER A 205 14.82 7.11 10.77
C SER A 205 14.12 5.86 11.34
N PRO A 206 14.82 5.05 12.14
CA PRO A 206 14.29 3.80 12.72
C PRO A 206 12.93 3.92 13.43
N PRO A 207 12.65 4.96 14.25
CA PRO A 207 11.34 5.09 14.89
C PRO A 207 10.20 5.23 13.87
N ASN A 208 10.46 5.92 12.75
CA ASN A 208 9.50 6.04 11.67
C ASN A 208 9.22 4.73 10.97
N MET A 209 10.20 3.83 10.86
CA MET A 209 9.98 2.49 10.32
C MET A 209 9.05 1.66 11.22
N VAL A 210 9.25 1.70 12.54
CA VAL A 210 8.35 1.04 13.49
C VAL A 210 6.94 1.61 13.40
N LEU A 211 6.83 2.95 13.36
CA LEU A 211 5.54 3.64 13.25
C LEU A 211 4.82 3.30 11.94
N LEU A 212 5.55 3.17 10.83
CA LEU A 212 5.00 2.77 9.53
C LEU A 212 4.34 1.40 9.63
N PHE A 213 5.09 0.40 10.10
CA PHE A 213 4.56 -0.96 10.25
C PHE A 213 3.38 -1.02 11.22
N PHE A 214 3.49 -0.34 12.36
CA PHE A 214 2.39 -0.23 13.32
C PHE A 214 1.13 0.34 12.65
N SER A 215 1.24 1.51 12.02
CA SER A 215 0.12 2.20 11.38
C SER A 215 -0.48 1.37 10.24
N LEU A 216 0.38 0.72 9.45
CA LEU A 216 -0.02 -0.17 8.36
C LEU A 216 -0.81 -1.39 8.84
N THR A 217 -0.35 -2.06 9.91
CA THR A 217 -1.07 -3.21 10.48
C THR A 217 -2.50 -2.82 10.88
N PHE A 218 -2.71 -1.63 11.42
CA PHE A 218 -4.04 -1.19 11.80
C PHE A 218 -4.88 -0.69 10.63
N LEU A 219 -4.28 0.07 9.72
CA LEU A 219 -4.97 0.55 8.53
C LEU A 219 -5.51 -0.62 7.69
N THR A 220 -4.71 -1.69 7.51
CA THR A 220 -5.14 -2.91 6.80
C THR A 220 -6.33 -3.60 7.48
N VAL A 221 -6.35 -3.63 8.81
CA VAL A 221 -7.46 -4.18 9.59
C VAL A 221 -8.72 -3.33 9.46
N MET A 222 -8.59 -2.00 9.48
CA MET A 222 -9.69 -1.05 9.32
C MET A 222 -10.31 -1.12 7.92
N ILE A 223 -9.50 -0.99 6.88
CA ILE A 223 -9.92 -1.00 5.46
C ILE A 223 -10.64 -2.30 5.09
N SER A 224 -10.23 -3.43 5.69
CA SER A 224 -10.86 -4.74 5.46
C SER A 224 -12.11 -5.01 6.30
N HIS A 225 -12.34 -4.27 7.40
CA HIS A 225 -13.47 -4.47 8.29
C HIS A 225 -14.65 -3.56 7.96
N PHE A 226 -14.40 -2.27 7.77
CA PHE A 226 -15.44 -1.26 7.65
C PHE A 226 -16.41 -1.40 6.46
N PRO A 227 -16.01 -1.94 5.29
CA PRO A 227 -16.94 -2.23 4.19
C PRO A 227 -18.12 -3.14 4.58
N VAL A 228 -18.06 -3.81 5.73
CA VAL A 228 -19.19 -4.54 6.29
C VAL A 228 -20.38 -3.63 6.61
N TYR A 229 -20.17 -2.42 7.09
CA TYR A 229 -21.29 -1.53 7.41
C TYR A 229 -21.96 -0.98 6.15
N ASN A 230 -21.21 -0.73 5.08
CA ASN A 230 -21.77 -0.34 3.78
C ASN A 230 -22.61 -1.49 3.18
N ASP A 231 -22.13 -2.72 3.33
CA ASP A 231 -22.86 -3.92 2.92
C ASP A 231 -24.13 -4.13 3.74
N ILE A 232 -24.09 -3.85 5.05
CA ILE A 232 -25.29 -3.84 5.90
C ILE A 232 -26.27 -2.80 5.38
N TRP A 233 -25.84 -1.55 5.13
CA TRP A 233 -26.71 -0.48 4.64
C TRP A 233 -27.45 -0.85 3.36
N LEU A 234 -26.72 -1.35 2.35
CA LEU A 234 -27.27 -1.62 1.02
C LEU A 234 -28.03 -2.96 0.92
N TYR A 235 -27.61 -3.99 1.66
CA TYR A 235 -28.12 -5.36 1.47
C TYR A 235 -28.59 -6.05 2.75
N GLY A 236 -28.23 -5.55 3.93
CA GLY A 236 -28.64 -6.15 5.20
C GLY A 236 -30.08 -5.80 5.54
N LYS A 237 -30.95 -6.78 5.78
CA LYS A 237 -32.31 -6.55 6.30
C LYS A 237 -32.32 -6.61 7.84
N PRO A 238 -33.27 -5.91 8.52
CA PRO A 238 -33.41 -5.99 9.98
C PRO A 238 -33.65 -7.42 10.49
N THR A 239 -34.24 -8.28 9.65
CA THR A 239 -34.51 -9.69 9.96
C THR A 239 -33.25 -10.56 10.06
N CYS A 240 -32.12 -10.13 9.48
CA CYS A 240 -30.88 -10.92 9.43
C CYS A 240 -29.69 -10.26 10.14
N VAL A 241 -29.72 -8.95 10.36
CA VAL A 241 -28.64 -8.21 11.03
C VAL A 241 -29.21 -7.24 12.07
N GLU A 242 -28.82 -7.44 13.32
CA GLU A 242 -29.07 -6.51 14.42
C GLU A 242 -27.90 -5.56 14.58
N LEU A 243 -28.16 -4.27 14.77
CA LEU A 243 -27.17 -3.31 15.18
C LEU A 243 -27.34 -3.03 16.68
N LYS A 244 -26.25 -3.16 17.43
CA LYS A 244 -26.20 -2.88 18.86
C LYS A 244 -25.21 -1.78 19.16
N MET A 245 -25.45 -1.07 20.25
CA MET A 245 -24.55 -0.04 20.76
C MET A 245 -23.97 -0.53 22.09
N SER A 246 -22.66 -0.34 22.30
CA SER A 246 -22.04 -0.65 23.59
C SER A 246 -22.56 0.27 24.68
N ARG A 247 -22.68 -0.21 25.92
CA ARG A 247 -23.12 0.57 27.09
C ARG A 247 -22.27 1.83 27.36
N LEU A 248 -20.99 1.79 27.01
CA LEU A 248 -20.10 2.95 27.13
C LEU A 248 -20.56 4.07 26.19
N PHE A 249 -20.88 5.25 26.74
CA PHE A 249 -21.48 6.40 26.03
C PHE A 249 -22.85 6.14 25.39
N GLU A 250 -23.56 5.10 25.83
CA GLU A 250 -24.88 4.80 25.32
C GLU A 250 -25.93 5.87 25.69
N SER A 251 -25.81 6.47 26.87
CA SER A 251 -26.72 7.51 27.38
C SER A 251 -26.76 8.76 26.50
N ILE A 252 -25.62 9.13 25.91
CA ILE A 252 -25.50 10.26 24.98
C ILE A 252 -25.66 9.85 23.51
N GLY A 253 -25.88 8.55 23.25
CA GLY A 253 -26.06 8.05 21.89
C GLY A 253 -24.79 8.00 21.02
N LEU A 254 -23.61 8.03 21.63
CA LEU A 254 -22.30 8.00 20.95
C LEU A 254 -21.49 6.73 21.26
N GLY A 255 -22.18 5.65 21.64
CA GLY A 255 -21.54 4.39 21.95
C GLY A 255 -20.99 3.66 20.72
N ILE A 256 -20.16 2.63 20.97
CA ILE A 256 -19.58 1.83 19.88
C ILE A 256 -20.68 0.97 19.26
N ILE A 257 -20.96 1.22 17.99
CA ILE A 257 -21.92 0.44 17.21
C ILE A 257 -21.24 -0.82 16.68
N TYR A 258 -21.86 -1.97 16.90
CA TYR A 258 -21.44 -3.27 16.38
C TYR A 258 -22.65 -4.02 15.84
N TYR A 259 -22.41 -5.09 15.08
CA TYR A 259 -23.48 -5.88 14.50
C TYR A 259 -23.44 -7.33 14.99
N ASN A 260 -24.63 -7.91 15.11
CA ASN A 260 -24.84 -9.34 15.32
C ASN A 260 -25.71 -9.88 14.17
N THR A 261 -25.43 -11.09 13.72
CA THR A 261 -26.28 -11.77 12.72
C THR A 261 -27.37 -12.56 13.44
N ILE A 262 -28.63 -12.33 13.07
CA ILE A 262 -29.79 -13.05 13.59
C ILE A 262 -30.28 -14.06 12.55
N ASN A 263 -30.86 -15.19 12.99
CA ASN A 263 -31.59 -16.15 12.15
C ASN A 263 -30.80 -16.66 10.92
N HIS A 264 -29.69 -17.36 11.19
CA HIS A 264 -28.81 -17.97 10.19
C HIS A 264 -29.51 -18.85 9.13
N GLY A 265 -30.71 -19.36 9.42
CA GLY A 265 -31.48 -20.22 8.51
C GLY A 265 -32.34 -19.50 7.46
N SER A 266 -32.62 -18.20 7.61
CA SER A 266 -33.52 -17.47 6.69
C SER A 266 -32.91 -17.27 5.30
N THR A 267 -33.75 -17.23 4.26
CA THR A 267 -33.34 -16.93 2.87
C THR A 267 -32.64 -15.58 2.76
N ASP A 268 -33.13 -14.59 3.50
CA ASP A 268 -32.53 -13.26 3.63
C ASP A 268 -31.14 -13.30 4.29
N ALA A 269 -30.94 -14.11 5.33
CA ALA A 269 -29.63 -14.31 5.94
C ALA A 269 -28.65 -14.98 4.99
N LYS A 270 -29.10 -15.95 4.16
CA LYS A 270 -28.27 -16.58 3.14
C LYS A 270 -27.83 -15.61 2.05
N SER A 271 -28.72 -14.71 1.59
CA SER A 271 -28.39 -13.68 0.60
C SER A 271 -27.39 -12.64 1.14
N TYR A 272 -27.56 -12.22 2.40
CA TYR A 272 -26.61 -11.29 3.04
C TYR A 272 -25.25 -11.95 3.31
N ASN A 273 -25.23 -13.21 3.73
CA ASN A 273 -24.04 -13.98 4.11
C ASN A 273 -23.26 -14.54 2.90
N ASP A 274 -23.01 -13.71 1.89
CA ASP A 274 -22.23 -14.09 0.72
C ASP A 274 -20.74 -14.27 1.10
N GLN A 275 -20.26 -15.52 1.01
CA GLN A 275 -18.90 -15.90 1.36
C GLN A 275 -17.85 -15.26 0.42
N ILE A 276 -18.20 -15.04 -0.85
CA ILE A 276 -17.29 -14.41 -1.83
C ILE A 276 -17.06 -12.96 -1.44
N VAL A 277 -18.13 -12.22 -1.15
CA VAL A 277 -18.05 -10.81 -0.70
C VAL A 277 -17.24 -10.70 0.59
N LYS A 278 -17.41 -11.64 1.53
CA LYS A 278 -16.60 -11.70 2.76
C LYS A 278 -15.12 -11.94 2.47
N ASN A 279 -14.80 -12.87 1.58
CA ASN A 279 -13.43 -13.19 1.22
C ASN A 279 -12.75 -12.02 0.49
N LEU A 280 -13.45 -11.35 -0.44
CA LEU A 280 -12.93 -10.19 -1.18
C LEU A 280 -12.72 -8.96 -0.26
N ARG A 281 -13.63 -8.69 0.68
CA ARG A 281 -13.41 -7.63 1.68
C ARG A 281 -12.16 -7.88 2.53
N ARG A 282 -11.94 -9.13 2.91
CA ARG A 282 -10.75 -9.52 3.67
C ARG A 282 -9.47 -9.42 2.82
N SER A 283 -9.53 -9.52 1.48
CA SER A 283 -8.35 -9.31 0.63
C SER A 283 -7.97 -7.83 0.45
N LEU A 284 -8.80 -6.86 0.84
CA LEU A 284 -8.43 -5.45 0.81
C LEU A 284 -7.17 -5.14 1.63
N GLY A 285 -7.01 -5.79 2.79
CA GLY A 285 -5.80 -5.65 3.59
C GLY A 285 -4.56 -6.23 2.89
N ILE A 286 -4.72 -7.32 2.13
CA ILE A 286 -3.65 -7.90 1.29
C ILE A 286 -3.27 -6.91 0.19
N LEU A 287 -4.26 -6.30 -0.49
CA LEU A 287 -4.02 -5.33 -1.55
C LEU A 287 -3.20 -4.13 -1.07
N LEU A 288 -3.45 -3.63 0.14
CA LEU A 288 -2.66 -2.55 0.71
C LEU A 288 -1.19 -2.96 0.96
N TYR A 289 -0.94 -4.15 1.50
CA TYR A 289 0.44 -4.65 1.65
C TYR A 289 1.13 -4.84 0.30
N ILE A 290 0.43 -5.35 -0.71
CA ILE A 290 0.96 -5.53 -2.06
C ILE A 290 1.27 -4.17 -2.72
N ALA A 291 0.44 -3.15 -2.51
CA ALA A 291 0.73 -1.79 -2.97
C ALA A 291 2.03 -1.25 -2.35
N LEU A 292 2.25 -1.50 -1.05
CA LEU A 292 3.52 -1.16 -0.38
C LEU A 292 4.70 -1.97 -0.89
N PHE A 293 4.54 -3.28 -1.14
CA PHE A 293 5.59 -4.06 -1.79
C PHE A 293 6.01 -3.43 -3.13
N ASN A 294 5.05 -3.01 -3.95
CA ASN A 294 5.37 -2.36 -5.22
C ASN A 294 6.16 -1.07 -5.03
N ILE A 295 5.75 -0.23 -4.07
CA ILE A 295 6.44 1.01 -3.73
C ILE A 295 7.90 0.74 -3.32
N PHE A 296 8.12 -0.22 -2.42
CA PHE A 296 9.47 -0.58 -1.98
C PHE A 296 10.28 -1.19 -3.12
N LEU A 297 9.75 -2.16 -3.85
CA LEU A 297 10.43 -2.80 -4.99
C LEU A 297 10.78 -1.79 -6.09
N SER A 298 9.87 -0.88 -6.42
CA SER A 298 10.13 0.18 -7.40
C SER A 298 11.22 1.14 -6.92
N THR A 299 11.23 1.48 -5.63
CA THR A 299 12.29 2.30 -5.03
C THR A 299 13.64 1.55 -5.07
N GLY A 300 13.66 0.28 -4.69
CA GLY A 300 14.86 -0.55 -4.74
C GLY A 300 15.42 -0.68 -6.16
N ALA A 301 14.56 -0.94 -7.15
CA ALA A 301 14.94 -0.98 -8.55
C ALA A 301 15.58 0.34 -9.02
N ARG A 302 15.00 1.47 -8.63
CA ARG A 302 15.50 2.80 -9.01
C ARG A 302 16.84 3.16 -8.38
N TYR A 303 17.04 2.92 -7.08
CA TYR A 303 18.20 3.43 -6.33
C TYR A 303 19.34 2.44 -6.18
N PHE A 304 19.08 1.13 -6.18
CA PHE A 304 20.13 0.12 -6.21
C PHE A 304 20.45 -0.36 -7.63
N GLU A 305 19.79 0.24 -8.62
CA GLU A 305 19.87 -0.15 -10.04
C GLU A 305 19.56 -1.64 -10.23
N PHE A 306 18.67 -2.17 -9.40
CA PHE A 306 18.26 -3.56 -9.56
C PHE A 306 17.52 -3.71 -10.87
N SER A 307 17.85 -4.81 -11.54
CA SER A 307 17.50 -5.03 -12.92
C SER A 307 16.15 -5.71 -13.12
N TYR A 308 15.35 -5.85 -12.07
CA TYR A 308 14.05 -6.52 -12.10
C TYR A 308 12.90 -5.54 -12.40
N ASP A 309 11.84 -6.06 -13.01
CA ASP A 309 10.57 -5.35 -13.10
C ASP A 309 9.78 -5.47 -11.77
N ALA A 310 9.72 -4.36 -11.04
CA ALA A 310 9.03 -4.28 -9.76
C ALA A 310 7.53 -4.59 -9.89
N GLN A 311 6.91 -4.24 -11.02
CA GLN A 311 5.48 -4.48 -11.25
C GLN A 311 5.20 -5.97 -11.44
N SER A 312 5.96 -6.66 -12.29
CA SER A 312 5.83 -8.11 -12.49
C SER A 312 6.07 -8.89 -11.18
N LEU A 313 7.10 -8.52 -10.41
CA LEU A 313 7.37 -9.16 -9.12
C LEU A 313 6.24 -8.95 -8.11
N THR A 314 5.65 -7.75 -8.09
CA THR A 314 4.49 -7.43 -7.26
C THR A 314 3.26 -8.25 -7.64
N ILE A 315 2.96 -8.37 -8.95
CA ILE A 315 1.83 -9.18 -9.43
C ILE A 315 2.01 -10.65 -9.05
N LEU A 316 3.23 -11.18 -9.22
CA LEU A 316 3.55 -12.54 -8.80
C LEU A 316 3.36 -12.74 -7.30
N LEU A 317 3.84 -11.79 -6.48
CA LEU A 317 3.65 -11.81 -5.05
C LEU A 317 2.16 -11.77 -4.65
N LEU A 318 1.36 -10.93 -5.32
CA LEU A 318 -0.08 -10.87 -5.12
C LEU A 318 -0.74 -12.22 -5.38
N LEU A 319 -0.40 -12.88 -6.50
CA LEU A 319 -0.92 -14.20 -6.84
C LEU A 319 -0.56 -15.23 -5.76
N ILE A 320 0.70 -15.28 -5.34
CA ILE A 320 1.17 -16.19 -4.28
C ILE A 320 0.40 -15.95 -2.99
N VAL A 321 0.28 -14.69 -2.55
CA VAL A 321 -0.39 -14.34 -1.29
C VAL A 321 -1.89 -14.64 -1.36
N LEU A 322 -2.55 -14.39 -2.49
CA LEU A 322 -3.97 -14.74 -2.69
C LEU A 322 -4.20 -16.25 -2.68
N VAL A 323 -3.29 -17.04 -3.27
CA VAL A 323 -3.35 -18.51 -3.22
C VAL A 323 -3.19 -19.01 -1.79
N ILE A 324 -2.21 -18.48 -1.04
CA ILE A 324 -2.02 -18.79 0.38
C ILE A 324 -3.31 -18.46 1.15
N TYR A 325 -3.83 -17.25 0.98
CA TYR A 325 -5.06 -16.80 1.63
C TYR A 325 -6.25 -17.72 1.32
N TYR A 326 -6.43 -18.09 0.04
CA TYR A 326 -7.47 -19.02 -0.38
C TYR A 326 -7.33 -20.39 0.27
N GLN A 327 -6.12 -20.96 0.28
CA GLN A 327 -5.87 -22.28 0.88
C GLN A 327 -6.17 -22.30 2.39
N TYR A 328 -5.70 -21.28 3.13
CA TYR A 328 -6.03 -21.18 4.55
C TYR A 328 -7.52 -20.87 4.78
N GLY A 329 -8.16 -20.14 3.86
CA GLY A 329 -9.61 -19.92 3.85
C GLY A 329 -10.41 -21.21 3.72
N GLU A 330 -9.96 -22.15 2.87
CA GLU A 330 -10.59 -23.46 2.72
C GLU A 330 -10.41 -24.34 3.96
N VAL A 331 -9.24 -24.30 4.59
CA VAL A 331 -9.01 -24.97 5.89
C VAL A 331 -9.98 -24.41 6.94
N TYR A 332 -10.12 -23.08 7.01
CA TYR A 332 -11.08 -22.43 7.91
C TYR A 332 -12.53 -22.84 7.63
N ASN A 333 -12.93 -22.89 6.36
CA ASN A 333 -14.28 -23.31 5.95
C ASN A 333 -14.54 -24.76 6.35
N SER A 334 -13.54 -25.64 6.16
CA SER A 334 -13.60 -27.04 6.59
C SER A 334 -13.74 -27.18 8.10
N TRP A 335 -12.99 -26.41 8.88
CA TRP A 335 -13.15 -26.39 10.35
C TRP A 335 -14.56 -26.01 10.75
N LYS A 336 -15.08 -24.93 10.17
CA LYS A 336 -16.43 -24.44 10.45
C LYS A 336 -17.49 -25.47 10.07
N SER A 337 -17.40 -26.04 8.86
CA SER A 337 -18.37 -27.04 8.40
C SER A 337 -18.38 -28.29 9.27
N THR A 338 -17.21 -28.81 9.66
CA THR A 338 -17.16 -30.03 10.49
C THR A 338 -17.68 -29.79 11.90
N LEU A 339 -17.43 -28.62 12.49
CA LEU A 339 -17.93 -28.27 13.82
C LEU A 339 -19.44 -28.02 13.83
N GLU A 340 -19.99 -27.42 12.77
CA GLU A 340 -21.43 -27.10 12.66
C GLU A 340 -22.27 -28.27 12.11
N HIS A 341 -21.64 -29.31 11.53
CA HIS A 341 -22.40 -30.44 10.94
C HIS A 341 -22.93 -31.39 12.02
N PRO A 342 -24.25 -31.64 12.07
CA PRO A 342 -24.86 -32.47 13.12
C PRO A 342 -24.40 -33.94 13.04
N PHE A 343 -24.15 -34.46 11.85
CA PHE A 343 -23.74 -35.85 11.62
C PHE A 343 -22.22 -36.08 11.54
N ALA A 344 -21.39 -35.07 11.81
CA ALA A 344 -19.93 -35.28 11.81
C ALA A 344 -19.53 -36.16 13.00
N SER A 345 -18.67 -37.16 12.76
CA SER A 345 -18.25 -38.08 13.81
C SER A 345 -17.50 -37.34 14.94
N THR A 346 -17.65 -37.81 16.18
CA THR A 346 -16.94 -37.23 17.33
C THR A 346 -15.43 -37.22 17.11
N LYS A 347 -14.89 -38.25 16.44
CA LYS A 347 -13.49 -38.36 16.08
C LYS A 347 -13.05 -37.27 15.10
N ASP A 348 -13.87 -36.94 14.10
CA ASP A 348 -13.59 -35.87 13.15
C ASP A 348 -13.65 -34.50 13.81
N LYS A 349 -14.66 -34.26 14.66
CA LYS A 349 -14.75 -33.02 15.45
C LYS A 349 -13.54 -32.85 16.36
N GLN A 350 -13.11 -33.91 17.05
CA GLN A 350 -11.91 -33.88 17.91
C GLN A 350 -10.63 -33.59 17.11
N LYS A 351 -10.48 -34.22 15.94
CA LYS A 351 -9.34 -33.96 15.05
C LYS A 351 -9.30 -32.49 14.62
N VAL A 352 -10.44 -31.93 14.21
CA VAL A 352 -10.56 -30.52 13.83
C VAL A 352 -10.25 -29.59 15.00
N VAL A 353 -10.74 -29.88 16.20
CA VAL A 353 -10.43 -29.08 17.40
C VAL A 353 -8.92 -29.11 17.70
N ASN A 354 -8.29 -30.28 17.64
CA ASN A 354 -6.84 -30.40 17.82
C ASN A 354 -6.05 -29.60 16.76
N ASP A 355 -6.48 -29.64 15.51
CA ASP A 355 -5.88 -28.84 14.43
C ASP A 355 -6.04 -27.34 14.70
N ILE A 356 -7.23 -26.88 15.15
CA ILE A 356 -7.47 -25.49 15.52
C ILE A 356 -6.59 -25.08 16.71
N ILE A 357 -6.54 -25.88 17.77
CA ILE A 357 -5.71 -25.59 18.95
C ILE A 357 -4.25 -25.46 18.54
N ARG A 358 -3.72 -26.41 17.77
CA ARG A 358 -2.33 -26.41 17.28
C ARG A 358 -2.02 -25.21 16.40
N TYR A 359 -2.96 -24.81 15.54
CA TYR A 359 -2.78 -23.67 14.67
C TYR A 359 -2.92 -22.35 15.43
N VAL A 360 -4.00 -22.13 16.17
CA VAL A 360 -4.31 -20.85 16.81
C VAL A 360 -3.39 -20.54 17.99
N SER A 361 -2.94 -21.55 18.75
CA SER A 361 -2.01 -21.37 19.88
C SER A 361 -0.66 -20.76 19.47
N LYS A 362 -0.22 -20.96 18.23
CA LYS A 362 1.03 -20.39 17.69
C LYS A 362 0.92 -18.92 17.29
N PHE A 363 -0.28 -18.37 17.21
CA PHE A 363 -0.51 -16.97 16.81
C PHE A 363 0.26 -15.96 17.69
N PRO A 364 0.16 -15.98 19.04
CA PRO A 364 0.91 -15.05 19.88
C PRO A 364 2.42 -15.10 19.66
N VAL A 365 2.99 -16.30 19.48
CA VAL A 365 4.43 -16.45 19.20
C VAL A 365 4.79 -15.81 17.87
N TYR A 366 3.98 -16.04 16.83
CA TYR A 366 4.20 -15.44 15.51
C TYR A 366 4.02 -13.92 15.53
N PHE A 367 3.04 -13.40 16.28
CA PHE A 367 2.82 -11.97 16.49
C PHE A 367 4.01 -11.30 17.17
N ILE A 368 4.53 -11.89 18.26
CA ILE A 368 5.71 -11.39 18.97
C ILE A 368 6.93 -11.46 18.06
N PHE A 369 7.16 -12.59 17.38
CA PHE A 369 8.26 -12.74 16.43
C PHE A 369 8.23 -11.65 15.35
N SER A 370 7.09 -11.45 14.70
CA SER A 370 6.96 -10.44 13.64
C SER A 370 7.15 -9.01 14.16
N THR A 371 6.69 -8.72 15.38
CA THR A 371 6.89 -7.41 16.03
C THR A 371 8.36 -7.19 16.39
N LEU A 372 8.99 -8.17 17.03
CA LEU A 372 10.42 -8.12 17.38
C LEU A 372 11.30 -8.06 16.13
N PHE A 373 10.89 -8.69 15.03
CA PHE A 373 11.62 -8.62 13.76
C PHE A 373 11.60 -7.19 13.18
N VAL A 374 10.46 -6.49 13.22
CA VAL A 374 10.38 -5.08 12.81
C VAL A 374 11.24 -4.19 13.70
N ILE A 375 11.21 -4.40 15.03
CA ILE A 375 12.06 -3.66 15.97
C ILE A 375 13.54 -3.95 15.71
N GLY A 376 13.91 -5.22 15.53
CA GLY A 376 15.27 -5.65 15.24
C GLY A 376 15.81 -5.07 13.92
N ILE A 377 14.98 -5.01 12.89
CA ILE A 377 15.33 -4.34 11.62
C ILE A 377 15.50 -2.83 11.84
N SER A 378 14.64 -2.20 12.62
CA SER A 378 14.78 -0.77 12.91
C SER A 378 16.08 -0.49 13.66
N LEU A 379 16.45 -1.32 14.65
CA LEU A 379 17.74 -1.24 15.35
C LEU A 379 18.93 -1.52 14.41
N TRP A 380 18.79 -2.45 13.46
CA TRP A 380 19.79 -2.70 12.42
C TRP A 380 20.00 -1.47 11.53
N MET A 381 18.91 -0.85 11.11
CA MET A 381 18.90 0.35 10.26
C MET A 381 19.48 1.57 10.97
N TYR A 382 19.39 1.66 12.30
CA TYR A 382 20.09 2.70 13.05
C TYR A 382 21.61 2.71 12.81
N ARG A 383 22.21 1.55 12.47
CA ARG A 383 23.66 1.45 12.20
C ARG A 383 24.01 1.41 10.72
N ILE A 384 23.20 0.72 9.92
CA ILE A 384 23.52 0.40 8.52
C ILE A 384 22.74 1.30 7.54
N GLU A 385 21.69 1.98 8.01
CA GLU A 385 20.87 2.91 7.24
C GLU A 385 20.35 2.28 5.93
N TRP A 386 20.35 3.06 4.84
CA TRP A 386 19.98 2.62 3.51
C TRP A 386 21.05 1.69 2.90
N SER A 387 20.75 0.39 2.88
CA SER A 387 21.59 -0.62 2.26
C SER A 387 20.75 -1.69 1.57
N ARG A 388 21.35 -2.46 0.65
CA ARG A 388 20.68 -3.58 -0.03
C ARG A 388 20.14 -4.61 0.97
N LEU A 389 20.88 -4.89 2.04
CA LEU A 389 20.47 -5.83 3.07
C LEU A 389 19.31 -5.26 3.91
N SER A 390 19.41 -4.01 4.37
CA SER A 390 18.32 -3.34 5.09
C SER A 390 17.03 -3.37 4.27
N PHE A 391 17.13 -3.08 2.97
CA PHE A 391 16.01 -3.13 2.04
C PHE A 391 15.37 -4.53 1.94
N VAL A 392 16.18 -5.57 1.73
CA VAL A 392 15.69 -6.95 1.67
C VAL A 392 15.02 -7.35 2.98
N LEU A 393 15.59 -7.00 4.13
CA LEU A 393 15.02 -7.27 5.43
C LEU A 393 13.65 -6.60 5.63
N VAL A 394 13.47 -5.36 5.18
CA VAL A 394 12.17 -4.66 5.20
C VAL A 394 11.15 -5.36 4.29
N CYS A 395 11.54 -5.81 3.10
CA CYS A 395 10.67 -6.61 2.23
C CYS A 395 10.25 -7.94 2.90
N ILE A 396 11.16 -8.60 3.62
CA ILE A 396 10.84 -9.79 4.43
C ILE A 396 9.86 -9.43 5.55
N ALA A 397 10.06 -8.30 6.24
CA ALA A 397 9.16 -7.84 7.30
C ALA A 397 7.74 -7.55 6.77
N LEU A 398 7.62 -6.93 5.59
CA LEU A 398 6.33 -6.77 4.89
C LEU A 398 5.66 -8.11 4.62
N GLY A 399 6.44 -9.13 4.22
CA GLY A 399 5.94 -10.49 3.99
C GLY A 399 5.41 -11.14 5.26
N LEU A 400 6.17 -11.04 6.36
CA LEU A 400 5.76 -11.52 7.68
C LEU A 400 4.49 -10.83 8.19
N GLN A 401 4.39 -9.50 8.01
CA GLN A 401 3.22 -8.72 8.41
C GLN A 401 1.98 -9.03 7.55
N THR A 402 2.17 -9.27 6.25
CA THR A 402 1.10 -9.74 5.35
C THR A 402 0.56 -11.09 5.80
N PHE A 403 1.45 -12.02 6.15
CA PHE A 403 1.04 -13.32 6.68
C PHE A 403 0.41 -13.21 8.06
N LEU A 404 0.93 -12.35 8.94
CA LEU A 404 0.35 -12.06 10.26
C LEU A 404 -1.10 -11.57 10.13
N TYR A 405 -1.37 -10.70 9.15
CA TYR A 405 -2.71 -10.24 8.83
C TYR A 405 -3.63 -11.39 8.40
N ILE A 406 -3.19 -12.25 7.47
CA ILE A 406 -3.95 -13.43 7.02
C ILE A 406 -4.24 -14.36 8.20
N TYR A 407 -3.21 -14.66 8.99
CA TYR A 407 -3.29 -15.53 10.15
C TYR A 407 -4.26 -14.96 11.19
N PHE A 408 -4.19 -13.66 11.49
CA PHE A 408 -5.13 -12.98 12.37
C PHE A 408 -6.58 -13.11 11.88
N LYS A 409 -6.84 -12.85 10.60
CA LYS A 409 -8.21 -12.94 10.04
C LYS A 409 -8.83 -14.33 10.15
N ILE A 410 -8.00 -15.37 10.09
CA ILE A 410 -8.44 -16.76 10.15
C ILE A 410 -8.57 -17.23 11.61
N ALA A 411 -7.57 -16.94 12.44
CA ALA A 411 -7.51 -17.39 13.82
C ALA A 411 -8.48 -16.63 14.75
N ARG A 412 -8.78 -15.35 14.47
CA ARG A 412 -9.57 -14.48 15.36
C ARG A 412 -10.90 -15.08 15.82
N THR A 413 -11.60 -15.82 14.95
CA THR A 413 -12.90 -16.43 15.31
C THR A 413 -12.78 -17.48 16.41
N TYR A 414 -11.62 -18.11 16.52
CA TYR A 414 -11.35 -19.22 17.43
C TYR A 414 -10.54 -18.82 18.68
N PHE A 415 -10.07 -17.56 18.79
CA PHE A 415 -9.34 -17.10 19.98
C PHE A 415 -10.14 -17.29 21.27
N LYS A 416 -11.46 -17.05 21.27
CA LYS A 416 -12.33 -17.29 22.44
C LYS A 416 -12.33 -18.73 22.94
N TYR A 417 -12.15 -19.71 22.06
CA TYR A 417 -12.12 -21.14 22.42
C TYR A 417 -10.72 -21.57 22.85
N VAL A 418 -9.70 -21.15 22.11
CA VAL A 418 -8.30 -21.54 22.35
C VAL A 418 -7.68 -20.79 23.52
N PHE A 419 -8.05 -19.54 23.75
CA PHE A 419 -7.63 -18.73 24.90
C PHE A 419 -8.80 -18.48 25.85
N PHE A 420 -9.55 -19.56 26.12
CA PHE A 420 -10.69 -19.54 27.03
C PHE A 420 -10.32 -19.01 28.43
N SER A 421 -11.21 -18.21 29.00
CA SER A 421 -11.16 -17.72 30.37
C SER A 421 -12.59 -17.62 30.89
N GLU A 422 -12.83 -18.13 32.09
CA GLU A 422 -14.15 -18.15 32.74
C GLU A 422 -14.77 -16.76 32.81
N LYS A 423 -14.00 -15.76 33.23
CA LYS A 423 -14.44 -14.35 33.25
C LYS A 423 -15.01 -13.87 31.91
N ILE A 424 -14.39 -14.24 30.78
CA ILE A 424 -14.86 -13.85 29.44
C ILE A 424 -16.16 -14.58 29.11
N TYR A 425 -16.24 -15.86 29.47
CA TYR A 425 -17.46 -16.65 29.30
C TYR A 425 -18.61 -16.06 30.10
N ASP A 426 -18.40 -15.72 31.37
CA ASP A 426 -19.42 -15.15 32.25
C ASP A 426 -19.89 -13.77 31.79
N GLU A 427 -18.96 -12.92 31.33
CA GLU A 427 -19.30 -11.59 30.79
C GLU A 427 -20.04 -11.65 29.44
N HIS A 428 -19.82 -12.69 28.64
CA HIS A 428 -20.20 -12.72 27.22
C HIS A 428 -20.57 -14.13 26.72
N GLN A 429 -21.50 -14.80 27.40
CA GLN A 429 -21.96 -16.15 27.06
C GLN A 429 -22.48 -16.26 25.61
N GLU A 430 -23.07 -15.18 25.07
CA GLU A 430 -23.62 -15.09 23.72
C GLU A 430 -22.58 -15.31 22.61
N MET A 431 -21.29 -15.18 22.92
CA MET A 431 -20.23 -15.42 21.96
C MET A 431 -19.93 -16.90 21.76
N TYR A 432 -20.32 -17.77 22.69
CA TYR A 432 -19.92 -19.17 22.70
C TYR A 432 -21.02 -20.06 22.15
N ASN A 433 -20.66 -20.93 21.20
CA ASN A 433 -21.49 -22.11 20.93
C ASN A 433 -21.14 -23.17 22.00
N LYS A 434 -22.13 -23.55 22.82
CA LYS A 434 -21.94 -24.48 23.94
C LYS A 434 -21.42 -25.84 23.49
N GLU A 435 -21.88 -26.36 22.35
CA GLU A 435 -21.42 -27.65 21.80
C GLU A 435 -19.95 -27.56 21.37
N VAL A 436 -19.59 -26.50 20.65
CA VAL A 436 -18.21 -26.28 20.23
C VAL A 436 -17.31 -26.11 21.46
N LEU A 437 -17.72 -25.30 22.44
CA LEU A 437 -16.95 -25.09 23.67
C LEU A 437 -16.69 -26.41 24.41
N ASN A 438 -17.70 -27.28 24.52
CA ASN A 438 -17.54 -28.59 25.16
C ASN A 438 -16.47 -29.44 24.44
N HIS A 439 -16.46 -29.44 23.11
CA HIS A 439 -15.40 -30.13 22.36
C HIS A 439 -13.99 -29.57 22.64
N PHE A 440 -13.85 -28.25 22.84
CA PHE A 440 -12.56 -27.66 23.24
C PHE A 440 -12.19 -28.00 24.69
N GLN A 441 -13.14 -28.03 25.62
CA GLN A 441 -12.92 -28.34 27.03
C GLN A 441 -12.54 -29.81 27.24
N THR A 442 -13.21 -30.75 26.56
CA THR A 442 -12.93 -32.20 26.67
C THR A 442 -11.52 -32.58 26.20
N LEU A 443 -10.96 -31.87 25.23
CA LEU A 443 -9.61 -32.13 24.71
C LEU A 443 -8.52 -31.40 25.48
N ARG A 444 -8.84 -30.23 26.02
CA ARG A 444 -7.90 -29.39 26.74
C ARG A 444 -8.00 -29.75 28.23
N ASN A 445 -7.31 -30.81 28.62
CA ASN A 445 -7.08 -31.17 30.03
C ASN A 445 -6.25 -30.11 30.81
N SER A 446 -6.21 -28.85 30.37
CA SER A 446 -5.40 -27.77 30.93
C SER A 446 -6.29 -26.66 31.48
N PRO A 447 -5.96 -26.12 32.67
CA PRO A 447 -6.74 -25.08 33.32
C PRO A 447 -6.83 -23.80 32.46
N PRO A 448 -7.81 -22.92 32.76
CA PRO A 448 -7.96 -21.63 32.08
C PRO A 448 -6.64 -20.84 32.13
N THR A 449 -6.28 -20.22 31.01
CA THR A 449 -5.00 -19.52 30.89
C THR A 449 -4.95 -18.30 31.80
N THR A 450 -3.98 -18.27 32.71
CA THR A 450 -3.76 -17.15 33.64
C THR A 450 -2.97 -16.00 32.99
N ILE A 451 -2.21 -16.29 31.94
CA ILE A 451 -1.35 -15.33 31.23
C ILE A 451 -2.18 -14.21 30.58
N THR A 452 -1.86 -12.96 30.94
CA THR A 452 -2.58 -11.75 30.51
C THR A 452 -2.69 -11.60 28.99
N VAL A 453 -1.61 -11.91 28.25
CA VAL A 453 -1.59 -11.82 26.79
C VAL A 453 -2.64 -12.75 26.16
N TYR A 454 -2.80 -13.97 26.69
CA TYR A 454 -3.79 -14.92 26.18
C TYR A 454 -5.22 -14.47 26.49
N LYS A 455 -5.46 -13.91 27.69
CA LYS A 455 -6.76 -13.31 28.02
C LYS A 455 -7.10 -12.17 27.05
N TRP A 456 -6.15 -11.29 26.76
CA TRP A 456 -6.32 -10.21 25.78
C TRP A 456 -6.67 -10.74 24.38
N LEU A 457 -5.95 -11.78 23.90
CA LEU A 457 -6.26 -12.42 22.61
C LEU A 457 -7.66 -13.05 22.60
N GLY A 458 -8.06 -13.73 23.67
CA GLY A 458 -9.42 -14.26 23.84
C GLY A 458 -10.49 -13.16 23.70
N HIS A 459 -10.25 -11.99 24.29
CA HIS A 459 -11.14 -10.84 24.15
C HIS A 459 -11.21 -10.28 22.72
N LEU A 460 -10.20 -10.46 21.85
CA LEU A 460 -10.27 -9.99 20.45
C LEU A 460 -11.30 -10.74 19.59
N SER A 461 -11.78 -11.90 20.04
CA SER A 461 -12.94 -12.56 19.41
C SER A 461 -14.24 -11.78 19.66
N ASN A 462 -14.33 -10.99 20.72
CA ASN A 462 -15.48 -10.14 21.00
C ASN A 462 -15.49 -8.95 20.02
N ASN A 463 -16.62 -8.73 19.35
CA ASN A 463 -16.75 -7.65 18.36
C ASN A 463 -16.57 -6.26 18.98
N VAL A 464 -17.07 -6.03 20.20
CA VAL A 464 -16.92 -4.75 20.90
C VAL A 464 -15.46 -4.51 21.25
N LYS A 465 -14.78 -5.47 21.91
CA LYS A 465 -13.36 -5.31 22.28
C LYS A 465 -12.47 -5.16 21.06
N TYR A 466 -12.73 -5.89 19.98
CA TYR A 466 -12.04 -5.72 18.70
C TYR A 466 -12.21 -4.31 18.12
N LEU A 467 -13.44 -3.76 18.14
CA LEU A 467 -13.70 -2.38 17.71
C LEU A 467 -13.05 -1.36 18.63
N VAL A 468 -13.02 -1.60 19.96
CA VAL A 468 -12.29 -0.77 20.93
C VAL A 468 -10.80 -0.74 20.61
N SER A 469 -10.20 -1.90 20.28
CA SER A 469 -8.80 -1.97 19.86
C SER A 469 -8.56 -1.13 18.61
N MET A 470 -9.46 -1.14 17.62
CA MET A 470 -9.34 -0.26 16.44
C MET A 470 -9.53 1.23 16.77
N ARG A 471 -10.44 1.56 17.70
CA ARG A 471 -10.66 2.92 18.19
C ARG A 471 -9.41 3.50 18.84
N PHE A 472 -8.67 2.67 19.59
CA PHE A 472 -7.42 3.10 20.22
C PHE A 472 -6.44 3.69 19.21
N ILE A 473 -6.32 3.12 18.01
CA ILE A 473 -5.45 3.67 16.96
C ILE A 473 -5.98 4.99 16.42
N GLY A 474 -7.30 5.10 16.19
CA GLY A 474 -7.89 6.38 15.80
C GLY A 474 -7.57 7.49 16.81
N ILE A 475 -7.60 7.17 18.11
CA ILE A 475 -7.20 8.09 19.18
C ILE A 475 -5.70 8.39 19.13
N VAL A 476 -4.83 7.38 18.97
CA VAL A 476 -3.39 7.58 18.84
C VAL A 476 -3.06 8.46 17.62
N SER A 477 -3.66 8.20 16.46
CA SER A 477 -3.53 9.01 15.26
C SER A 477 -4.00 10.45 15.51
N PHE A 478 -5.15 10.63 16.16
CA PHE A 478 -5.66 11.95 16.53
C PHE A 478 -4.69 12.71 17.45
N VAL A 479 -4.18 12.07 18.51
CA VAL A 479 -3.24 12.68 19.45
C VAL A 479 -1.93 13.06 18.75
N ILE A 480 -1.37 12.17 17.93
CA ILE A 480 -0.15 12.45 17.18
C ILE A 480 -0.38 13.63 16.23
N ILE A 481 -1.41 13.57 15.36
CA ILE A 481 -1.70 14.64 14.39
C ILE A 481 -1.96 15.97 15.07
N THR A 482 -2.70 15.98 16.17
CA THR A 482 -2.93 17.19 16.97
C THR A 482 -1.60 17.74 17.48
N GLY A 483 -0.74 16.88 18.03
CA GLY A 483 0.62 17.26 18.43
C GLY A 483 1.46 17.83 17.29
N LEU A 484 1.41 17.23 16.09
CA LEU A 484 2.14 17.72 14.92
C LEU A 484 1.61 19.10 14.46
N ASN A 485 0.31 19.33 14.53
CA ASN A 485 -0.29 20.62 14.16
C ASN A 485 -0.01 21.73 15.19
N LEU A 486 0.07 21.38 16.47
CA LEU A 486 0.38 22.32 17.56
C LEU A 486 1.87 22.65 17.64
N PHE A 487 2.74 21.67 17.35
CA PHE A 487 4.19 21.80 17.46
C PHE A 487 4.85 21.48 16.11
N PRO A 488 5.08 22.46 15.21
CA PRO A 488 5.64 22.22 13.88
C PRO A 488 7.00 21.53 13.90
N LYS A 489 7.86 21.84 14.88
CA LYS A 489 9.13 21.14 15.10
C LYS A 489 8.98 19.65 15.38
N LEU A 490 7.81 19.21 15.86
CA LEU A 490 7.54 17.78 16.03
C LEU A 490 7.37 17.10 14.68
N ALA A 491 6.76 17.78 13.69
CA ALA A 491 6.51 17.23 12.36
C ALA A 491 7.80 16.84 11.63
N THR A 492 8.89 17.58 11.82
CA THR A 492 10.18 17.29 11.18
C THR A 492 10.81 15.97 11.63
N TYR A 493 10.40 15.42 12.79
CA TYR A 493 10.84 14.10 13.24
C TYR A 493 10.07 12.94 12.61
N PHE A 494 8.93 13.21 11.96
CA PHE A 494 8.10 12.18 11.33
C PHE A 494 8.43 12.11 9.85
N ASN A 495 8.43 10.91 9.29
CA ASN A 495 8.52 10.76 7.85
C ASN A 495 7.19 11.16 7.18
N PRO A 496 7.21 11.82 6.01
CA PRO A 496 6.00 12.23 5.29
C PRO A 496 4.99 11.10 5.04
N ILE A 497 5.46 9.87 4.79
CA ILE A 497 4.57 8.71 4.55
C ILE A 497 3.77 8.37 5.82
N ASN A 498 4.40 8.44 6.99
CA ASN A 498 3.70 8.22 8.26
C ASN A 498 2.63 9.27 8.48
N ILE A 499 2.93 10.54 8.21
CA ILE A 499 1.96 11.64 8.33
C ILE A 499 0.76 11.38 7.42
N ILE A 500 0.99 11.03 6.16
CA ILE A 500 -0.07 10.70 5.19
C ILE A 500 -0.92 9.53 5.70
N ILE A 501 -0.30 8.44 6.15
CA ILE A 501 -1.01 7.26 6.65
C ILE A 501 -1.84 7.59 7.91
N LEU A 502 -1.30 8.38 8.83
CA LEU A 502 -2.02 8.81 10.03
C LEU A 502 -3.23 9.67 9.66
N TYR A 503 -3.09 10.63 8.73
CA TYR A 503 -4.21 11.45 8.27
C TYR A 503 -5.28 10.61 7.58
N ILE A 504 -4.88 9.67 6.72
CA ILE A 504 -5.80 8.73 6.07
C ILE A 504 -6.53 7.90 7.13
N ALA A 505 -5.82 7.37 8.12
CA ALA A 505 -6.43 6.60 9.20
C ALA A 505 -7.42 7.46 10.02
N LEU A 506 -7.08 8.72 10.31
CA LEU A 506 -7.93 9.65 11.03
C LEU A 506 -9.21 9.98 10.24
N TYR A 507 -9.06 10.44 9.00
CA TYR A 507 -10.19 10.81 8.14
C TYR A 507 -11.10 9.63 7.83
N TYR A 508 -10.52 8.47 7.55
CA TYR A 508 -11.29 7.26 7.35
C TYR A 508 -12.03 6.83 8.62
N SER A 509 -11.42 6.95 9.79
CA SER A 509 -12.08 6.69 11.08
C SER A 509 -13.27 7.62 11.31
N ILE A 510 -13.09 8.93 11.12
CA ILE A 510 -14.15 9.93 11.29
C ILE A 510 -15.32 9.63 10.35
N ALA A 511 -15.04 9.45 9.05
CA ALA A 511 -16.07 9.13 8.05
C ALA A 511 -16.85 7.85 8.42
N MET A 512 -16.15 6.79 8.84
CA MET A 512 -16.79 5.53 9.20
C MET A 512 -17.55 5.60 10.52
N ILE A 513 -17.08 6.38 11.51
CA ILE A 513 -17.81 6.60 12.77
C ILE A 513 -19.13 7.31 12.48
N ILE A 514 -19.10 8.40 11.70
CA ILE A 514 -20.31 9.15 11.30
C ILE A 514 -21.27 8.23 10.55
N PHE A 515 -20.78 7.53 9.53
CA PHE A 515 -21.60 6.62 8.73
C PHE A 515 -22.26 5.53 9.58
N LYS A 516 -21.54 4.93 10.53
CA LYS A 516 -22.10 3.90 11.43
C LYS A 516 -23.23 4.43 12.28
N HIS A 517 -23.13 5.66 12.79
CA HIS A 517 -24.20 6.28 13.58
C HIS A 517 -25.42 6.60 12.71
N ILE A 518 -25.22 7.14 11.50
CA ILE A 518 -26.30 7.35 10.53
C ILE A 518 -27.02 6.01 10.26
N LEU A 519 -26.27 4.95 9.95
CA LEU A 519 -26.80 3.61 9.71
C LEU A 519 -27.59 3.08 10.91
N TYR A 520 -27.09 3.25 12.14
CA TYR A 520 -27.74 2.79 13.36
C TYR A 520 -29.06 3.53 13.61
N TYR A 521 -29.07 4.86 13.58
CA TYR A 521 -30.26 5.67 13.87
C TYR A 521 -31.31 5.65 12.75
N HIS A 522 -30.91 5.37 11.51
CA HIS A 522 -31.86 5.18 10.43
C HIS A 522 -32.60 3.83 10.53
N ARG A 523 -31.95 2.81 11.11
CA ARG A 523 -32.51 1.45 11.25
C ARG A 523 -33.21 1.20 12.57
N THR A 524 -32.80 1.90 13.61
CA THR A 524 -33.47 1.84 14.91
C THR A 524 -34.66 2.80 14.89
N GLY A 525 -35.83 2.32 15.34
CA GLY A 525 -36.98 3.20 15.59
C GLY A 525 -36.64 4.27 16.63
N ILE A 526 -37.47 5.31 16.75
CA ILE A 526 -37.24 6.46 17.64
C ILE A 526 -37.07 5.96 19.08
N PRO A 527 -35.87 6.03 19.68
CA PRO A 527 -35.69 5.66 21.07
C PRO A 527 -36.04 6.88 21.92
N GLU A 528 -37.07 6.81 22.77
CA GLU A 528 -37.49 7.96 23.62
C GLU A 528 -36.31 8.57 24.40
N LYS A 529 -35.38 7.75 24.89
CA LYS A 529 -34.21 8.18 25.67
C LYS A 529 -33.04 8.73 24.82
N LYS A 530 -33.09 8.63 23.49
CA LYS A 530 -31.97 8.99 22.58
C LYS A 530 -32.43 9.89 21.44
N ARG A 531 -33.55 10.61 21.62
CA ARG A 531 -34.18 11.45 20.59
C ARG A 531 -33.21 12.50 20.03
N PHE A 532 -32.43 13.17 20.87
CA PHE A 532 -31.43 14.15 20.43
C PHE A 532 -30.39 13.55 19.46
N ALA A 533 -29.75 12.44 19.84
CA ALA A 533 -28.76 11.80 18.98
C ALA A 533 -29.39 11.28 17.68
N TRP A 534 -30.62 10.77 17.76
CA TRP A 534 -31.36 10.33 16.58
C TRP A 534 -31.64 11.49 15.62
N GLU A 535 -32.13 12.63 16.11
CA GLU A 535 -32.38 13.85 15.31
C GLU A 535 -31.07 14.41 14.73
N LEU A 536 -30.01 14.45 15.54
CA LEU A 536 -28.68 14.89 15.13
C LEU A 536 -28.13 14.04 13.98
N PHE A 537 -28.08 12.72 14.09
CA PHE A 537 -27.47 11.89 13.04
C PHE A 537 -28.36 11.71 11.81
N ARG A 538 -29.69 11.75 11.97
CA ARG A 538 -30.63 11.56 10.85
C ARG A 538 -30.81 12.82 10.01
N TYR A 539 -30.87 13.98 10.65
CA TYR A 539 -31.15 15.26 9.98
C TYR A 539 -30.01 16.27 10.20
N GLY A 540 -29.52 16.39 11.44
CA GLY A 540 -28.49 17.37 11.80
C GLY A 540 -27.18 17.21 11.03
N ILE A 541 -26.59 16.01 10.97
CA ILE A 541 -25.31 15.73 10.31
C ILE A 541 -25.39 15.95 8.79
N PRO A 542 -26.40 15.44 8.05
CA PRO A 542 -26.55 15.77 6.64
C PRO A 542 -26.68 17.26 6.37
N VAL A 543 -27.48 17.98 7.16
CA VAL A 543 -27.66 19.43 7.03
C VAL A 543 -26.37 20.17 7.37
N LEU A 544 -25.68 19.78 8.45
CA LEU A 544 -24.39 20.34 8.86
C LEU A 544 -23.34 20.13 7.77
N LEU A 545 -23.30 18.96 7.13
CA LEU A 545 -22.35 18.68 6.06
C LEU A 545 -22.63 19.57 4.84
N LEU A 546 -23.89 19.75 4.45
CA LEU A 546 -24.26 20.70 3.38
C LEU A 546 -23.90 22.13 3.76
N LEU A 547 -24.13 22.53 5.02
CA LEU A 547 -23.77 23.85 5.53
C LEU A 547 -22.26 24.06 5.54
N VAL A 548 -21.47 23.09 6.01
CA VAL A 548 -20.01 23.15 6.02
C VAL A 548 -19.46 23.23 4.59
N VAL A 549 -19.99 22.45 3.66
CA VAL A 549 -19.59 22.52 2.24
C VAL A 549 -19.97 23.87 1.62
N GLY A 550 -21.17 24.37 1.89
CA GLY A 550 -21.62 25.69 1.43
C GLY A 550 -20.77 26.83 2.00
N LEU A 551 -20.44 26.77 3.29
CA LEU A 551 -19.51 27.71 3.95
C LEU A 551 -18.11 27.59 3.37
N ALA A 552 -17.61 26.38 3.14
CA ALA A 552 -16.29 26.17 2.54
C ALA A 552 -16.20 26.79 1.14
N ILE A 553 -17.21 26.58 0.29
CA ILE A 553 -17.29 27.20 -1.05
C ILE A 553 -17.39 28.72 -0.95
N TYR A 554 -18.19 29.24 -0.01
CA TYR A 554 -18.32 30.68 0.20
C TYR A 554 -17.01 31.30 0.68
N PHE A 555 -16.33 30.69 1.66
CA PHE A 555 -15.09 31.21 2.22
C PHE A 555 -13.89 31.04 1.30
N SER A 556 -13.81 29.95 0.52
CA SER A 556 -12.77 29.80 -0.50
C SER A 556 -12.89 30.82 -1.64
N SER A 557 -14.03 31.51 -1.76
CA SER A 557 -14.21 32.62 -2.70
C SER A 557 -13.72 33.97 -2.16
N LYS A 558 -13.35 34.04 -0.88
CA LYS A 558 -12.81 35.24 -0.23
C LYS A 558 -11.30 35.24 -0.34
N GLU A 559 -10.73 36.43 -0.37
CA GLU A 559 -9.28 36.60 -0.26
C GLU A 559 -8.81 36.07 1.10
N ASN A 560 -7.71 35.32 1.08
CA ASN A 560 -7.05 34.79 2.26
C ASN A 560 -5.59 35.25 2.26
N ASP A 561 -5.08 35.65 3.42
CA ASP A 561 -3.71 36.10 3.64
C ASP A 561 -2.78 34.99 4.15
N LEU A 562 -3.26 33.74 4.23
CA LEU A 562 -2.51 32.55 4.67
C LEU A 562 -1.16 32.35 3.93
N HIS A 563 -1.06 32.80 2.68
CA HIS A 563 0.15 32.67 1.86
C HIS A 563 0.90 34.00 1.66
N GLN A 564 0.55 35.04 2.42
CA GLN A 564 1.21 36.34 2.34
C GLN A 564 2.35 36.45 3.35
N LEU A 565 3.53 36.81 2.85
CA LEU A 565 4.69 37.12 3.68
C LEU A 565 4.57 38.54 4.26
N SER A 566 5.13 38.74 5.44
CA SER A 566 5.43 40.09 5.92
C SER A 566 6.51 40.69 5.04
N MET A 567 6.16 41.77 4.34
CA MET A 567 7.13 42.54 3.57
C MET A 567 8.04 43.32 4.51
N VAL A 568 9.30 43.46 4.14
CA VAL A 568 10.20 44.46 4.76
C VAL A 568 9.71 45.87 4.42
N ASP A 569 10.07 46.85 5.25
CA ASP A 569 9.66 48.24 5.03
C ASP A 569 10.12 48.72 3.64
N ASP A 570 9.16 49.20 2.84
CA ASP A 570 9.44 49.77 1.53
C ASP A 570 10.13 51.13 1.72
N THR A 571 11.42 51.19 1.41
CA THR A 571 12.22 52.41 1.46
C THR A 571 12.13 53.23 0.17
N GLY A 572 11.29 52.81 -0.77
CA GLY A 572 11.13 53.41 -2.09
C GLY A 572 12.17 52.90 -3.10
N PRO A 573 11.96 53.16 -4.41
CA PRO A 573 12.88 52.73 -5.45
C PRO A 573 14.21 53.51 -5.35
N MET A 574 15.32 52.78 -5.37
CA MET A 574 16.66 53.36 -5.46
C MET A 574 16.84 54.06 -6.84
N PRO A 575 17.30 55.32 -6.88
CA PRO A 575 17.62 56.00 -8.14
C PRO A 575 18.65 55.23 -8.96
N TYR A 576 18.44 55.10 -10.28
CA TYR A 576 19.34 54.36 -11.18
C TYR A 576 20.81 54.73 -11.03
N LYS A 577 21.09 56.03 -10.87
CA LYS A 577 22.45 56.54 -10.69
C LYS A 577 23.09 56.05 -9.38
N GLU A 578 22.32 56.01 -8.29
CA GLU A 578 22.79 55.49 -7.00
C GLU A 578 23.02 53.98 -7.04
N PHE A 579 22.26 53.25 -7.85
CA PHE A 579 22.46 51.82 -8.07
C PHE A 579 23.70 51.50 -8.92
N VAL A 580 23.94 52.29 -9.98
CA VAL A 580 24.99 52.00 -10.98
C VAL A 580 26.34 52.60 -10.62
N ASP A 581 26.39 53.79 -10.02
CA ASP A 581 27.65 54.48 -9.70
C ASP A 581 28.59 53.67 -8.79
N PRO A 582 28.13 52.91 -7.76
CA PRO A 582 29.00 52.03 -6.97
C PRO A 582 29.62 50.88 -7.77
N LEU A 583 28.88 50.34 -8.74
CA LEU A 583 29.34 49.27 -9.63
C LEU A 583 30.36 49.79 -10.65
N LEU A 584 30.24 51.06 -11.06
CA LEU A 584 31.17 51.72 -11.99
C LEU A 584 32.39 52.35 -11.29
N LYS A 585 32.26 52.85 -10.05
CA LYS A 585 33.37 53.46 -9.28
C LYS A 585 34.46 52.45 -8.88
N ASN A 586 34.09 51.19 -8.70
CA ASN A 586 35.03 50.11 -8.36
C ASN A 586 35.77 49.55 -9.59
N ALA A 587 35.35 49.94 -10.81
CA ALA A 587 36.03 49.61 -12.06
C ALA A 587 37.20 50.57 -12.29
N ASP A 588 38.21 50.51 -11.41
CA ASP A 588 39.45 51.25 -11.59
C ASP A 588 40.05 50.84 -12.95
N GLY A 589 40.30 51.80 -13.84
CA GLY A 589 40.53 51.62 -15.28
C GLY A 589 41.71 50.73 -15.69
N SER A 590 42.39 50.09 -14.73
CA SER A 590 43.47 49.13 -14.89
C SER A 590 43.06 47.66 -14.68
N LYS A 591 41.90 47.34 -14.08
CA LYS A 591 41.41 45.96 -13.88
C LYS A 591 39.94 45.83 -14.28
N LYS A 592 39.66 44.97 -15.27
CA LYS A 592 38.29 44.62 -15.66
C LYS A 592 37.57 43.96 -14.46
N GLN A 593 36.56 44.64 -13.93
CA GLN A 593 35.66 44.09 -12.92
C GLN A 593 34.62 43.20 -13.62
N ASN A 594 34.47 41.96 -13.17
CA ASN A 594 33.45 41.06 -13.69
C ASN A 594 32.11 41.42 -13.06
N VAL A 595 31.11 41.70 -13.87
CA VAL A 595 29.72 41.92 -13.43
C VAL A 595 28.90 40.70 -13.81
N PHE A 596 28.08 40.20 -12.87
CA PHE A 596 27.30 38.98 -13.06
C PHE A 596 25.82 39.29 -13.33
N PHE A 597 25.25 38.52 -14.24
CA PHE A 597 23.82 38.43 -14.51
C PHE A 597 23.44 36.96 -14.31
N VAL A 598 22.56 36.68 -13.37
CA VAL A 598 22.26 35.30 -12.98
C VAL A 598 20.81 34.99 -13.30
N GLY A 599 20.61 33.96 -14.12
CA GLY A 599 19.31 33.31 -14.30
C GLY A 599 19.30 31.99 -13.55
N SER A 600 18.42 31.84 -12.57
CA SER A 600 18.24 30.61 -11.81
C SER A 600 16.88 29.96 -12.12
N TYR A 601 16.94 28.77 -12.69
CA TYR A 601 15.75 28.01 -13.08
C TYR A 601 15.78 26.64 -12.40
N GLY A 602 14.62 26.17 -11.97
CA GLY A 602 14.47 24.82 -11.43
C GLY A 602 13.24 24.68 -10.54
N GLY A 603 12.74 23.45 -10.42
CA GLY A 603 11.54 23.14 -9.64
C GLY A 603 11.84 22.65 -8.22
N GLY A 604 11.11 23.19 -7.25
CA GLY A 604 11.02 22.65 -5.89
C GLY A 604 12.29 22.76 -5.02
N LEU A 605 12.31 22.01 -3.93
CA LEU A 605 13.32 22.12 -2.86
C LEU A 605 14.74 21.70 -3.28
N LYS A 606 14.89 20.82 -4.29
CA LYS A 606 16.20 20.42 -4.80
C LYS A 606 16.88 21.54 -5.56
N ALA A 607 16.13 22.28 -6.38
CA ALA A 607 16.65 23.45 -7.07
C ALA A 607 17.03 24.55 -6.05
N ASN A 608 16.21 24.77 -5.02
CA ASN A 608 16.54 25.66 -3.91
C ASN A 608 17.91 25.30 -3.29
N LEU A 609 18.11 24.06 -2.83
CA LEU A 609 19.37 23.62 -2.24
C LEU A 609 20.56 23.73 -3.21
N TRP A 610 20.37 23.34 -4.48
CA TRP A 610 21.42 23.45 -5.49
C TRP A 610 21.87 24.90 -5.69
N ASN A 611 20.91 25.83 -5.75
CA ASN A 611 21.23 27.26 -5.88
C ASN A 611 21.95 27.80 -4.65
N LEU A 612 21.52 27.42 -3.45
CA LEU A 612 22.20 27.79 -2.21
C LEU A 612 23.68 27.35 -2.25
N LEU A 613 23.93 26.08 -2.60
CA LEU A 613 25.28 25.53 -2.71
C LEU A 613 26.11 26.23 -3.79
N LEU A 614 25.51 26.49 -4.96
CA LEU A 614 26.19 27.13 -6.08
C LEU A 614 26.53 28.59 -5.77
N PHE A 615 25.60 29.36 -5.23
CA PHE A 615 25.86 30.75 -4.85
C PHE A 615 26.89 30.83 -3.73
N HIS A 616 26.85 29.90 -2.77
CA HIS A 616 27.87 29.82 -1.74
C HIS A 616 29.26 29.56 -2.31
N GLU A 617 29.38 28.62 -3.24
CA GLU A 617 30.65 28.32 -3.90
C GLU A 617 31.16 29.49 -4.74
N LEU A 618 30.27 30.17 -5.47
CA LEU A 618 30.62 31.38 -6.23
C LEU A 618 31.08 32.52 -5.31
N GLU A 619 30.44 32.67 -4.15
CA GLU A 619 30.85 33.62 -3.13
C GLU A 619 32.24 33.29 -2.56
N ARG A 620 32.52 32.01 -2.31
CA ARG A 620 33.85 31.56 -1.86
C ARG A 620 34.93 31.79 -2.92
N LEU A 621 34.67 31.39 -4.16
CA LEU A 621 35.62 31.53 -5.27
C LEU A 621 35.91 33.00 -5.61
N SER A 622 34.95 33.89 -5.36
CA SER A 622 35.09 35.33 -5.55
C SER A 622 35.62 36.08 -4.31
N ALA A 623 35.92 35.37 -3.22
CA ALA A 623 36.31 35.94 -1.94
C ALA A 623 35.31 36.98 -1.39
N GLY A 624 34.02 36.66 -1.46
CA GLY A 624 32.94 37.51 -0.94
C GLY A 624 32.48 38.63 -1.88
N LYS A 625 32.83 38.54 -3.17
CA LYS A 625 32.55 39.60 -4.15
C LYS A 625 31.51 39.22 -5.19
N PHE A 626 30.96 38.02 -5.15
CA PHE A 626 30.06 37.54 -6.21
C PHE A 626 28.73 38.27 -6.12
N MET A 627 28.08 38.26 -4.95
CA MET A 627 26.83 39.01 -4.74
C MET A 627 27.02 40.52 -4.91
N GLU A 628 28.13 41.09 -4.43
CA GLU A 628 28.45 42.53 -4.60
C GLU A 628 28.57 42.94 -6.06
N ASN A 629 29.07 42.03 -6.92
CA ASN A 629 29.25 42.28 -8.35
C ASN A 629 28.09 41.76 -9.20
N THR A 630 27.00 41.29 -8.58
CA THR A 630 25.84 40.79 -9.30
C THR A 630 24.84 41.91 -9.53
N LEU A 631 24.58 42.24 -10.80
CA LEU A 631 23.64 43.30 -11.18
C LEU A 631 22.19 42.84 -11.05
N VAL A 632 21.91 41.59 -11.43
CA VAL A 632 20.54 41.05 -11.41
C VAL A 632 20.55 39.56 -11.15
N LEU A 633 19.64 39.15 -10.27
CA LEU A 633 19.25 37.77 -10.03
C LEU A 633 17.80 37.62 -10.51
N SER A 634 17.60 36.79 -11.54
CA SER A 634 16.26 36.42 -12.01
C SER A 634 16.03 34.95 -11.73
N GLY A 635 14.87 34.62 -11.15
CA GLY A 635 14.56 33.27 -10.71
C GLY A 635 13.14 32.85 -11.07
N VAL A 636 12.94 31.55 -11.32
CA VAL A 636 11.60 30.96 -11.46
C VAL A 636 11.46 29.76 -10.52
N SER A 637 10.34 29.69 -9.79
CA SER A 637 9.99 28.57 -8.89
C SER A 637 11.09 28.32 -7.83
N GLY A 638 11.67 27.11 -7.77
CA GLY A 638 12.76 26.77 -6.85
C GLY A 638 14.02 27.60 -7.07
N GLY A 639 14.20 28.17 -8.27
CA GLY A 639 15.22 29.17 -8.57
C GLY A 639 15.05 30.46 -7.77
N ALA A 640 13.84 31.01 -7.79
CA ALA A 640 13.49 32.21 -7.02
C ALA A 640 13.60 31.98 -5.51
N VAL A 641 13.14 30.81 -5.04
CA VAL A 641 13.27 30.42 -3.62
C VAL A 641 14.74 30.30 -3.21
N GLY A 642 15.59 29.71 -4.07
CA GLY A 642 17.05 29.65 -3.85
C GLY A 642 17.71 31.01 -3.73
N ILE A 643 17.36 31.93 -4.64
CA ILE A 643 17.83 33.32 -4.60
C ILE A 643 17.39 34.00 -3.31
N GLY A 644 16.09 33.95 -2.98
CA GLY A 644 15.55 34.59 -1.78
C GLY A 644 16.17 34.06 -0.48
N ASN A 645 16.30 32.74 -0.37
CA ASN A 645 16.94 32.11 0.79
C ASN A 645 18.42 32.49 0.90
N TYR A 646 19.18 32.47 -0.20
CA TYR A 646 20.60 32.85 -0.16
C TYR A 646 20.78 34.32 0.21
N ALA A 647 19.96 35.21 -0.36
CA ALA A 647 19.97 36.63 -0.03
C ALA A 647 19.65 36.86 1.46
N SER A 648 18.66 36.14 2.01
CA SER A 648 18.34 36.17 3.44
C SER A 648 19.50 35.67 4.30
N LEU A 649 20.19 34.60 3.90
CA LEU A 649 21.38 34.11 4.61
C LEU A 649 22.52 35.13 4.58
N GLY A 650 22.80 35.74 3.42
CA GLY A 650 23.82 36.79 3.28
C GLY A 650 23.49 38.05 4.09
N HIS A 651 22.21 38.39 4.23
CA HIS A 651 21.77 39.49 5.08
C HIS A 651 21.97 39.19 6.58
N ASN A 652 21.61 37.97 7.02
CA ASN A 652 21.64 37.59 8.44
C ASN A 652 23.02 37.15 8.94
N PHE A 653 23.93 36.72 8.05
CA PHE A 653 25.23 36.16 8.41
C PHE A 653 26.36 36.78 7.58
N SER A 654 27.33 37.39 8.26
CA SER A 654 28.51 37.97 7.60
C SER A 654 29.63 36.96 7.30
N SER A 655 29.53 35.74 7.84
CA SER A 655 30.57 34.70 7.71
C SER A 655 30.12 33.61 6.74
N LEU A 656 30.96 33.33 5.73
CA LEU A 656 30.71 32.27 4.76
C LEU A 656 30.57 30.89 5.44
N ASP A 657 31.35 30.59 6.47
CA ASP A 657 31.25 29.33 7.20
C ASP A 657 29.89 29.17 7.91
N LYS A 658 29.32 30.26 8.44
CA LYS A 658 27.98 30.23 9.02
C LYS A 658 26.90 30.02 7.96
N ILE A 659 27.07 30.64 6.80
CA ILE A 659 26.16 30.43 5.67
C ILE A 659 26.18 28.95 5.25
N ASP A 660 27.36 28.35 5.09
CA ASP A 660 27.51 26.92 4.75
C ASP A 660 26.81 26.00 5.77
N GLN A 661 26.97 26.29 7.06
CA GLN A 661 26.27 25.56 8.13
C GLN A 661 24.75 25.67 7.99
N GLN A 662 24.22 26.85 7.70
CA GLN A 662 22.78 27.04 7.52
C GLN A 662 22.26 26.37 6.24
N ILE A 663 23.02 26.42 5.14
CA ILE A 663 22.68 25.69 3.90
C ILE A 663 22.60 24.19 4.19
N THR A 664 23.52 23.66 4.98
CA THR A 664 23.50 22.26 5.40
C THR A 664 22.26 21.94 6.26
N ILE A 665 21.89 22.82 7.18
CA ILE A 665 20.67 22.66 7.99
C ILE A 665 19.42 22.66 7.10
N ILE A 666 19.30 23.63 6.19
CA ILE A 666 18.19 23.73 5.23
C ILE A 666 18.14 22.46 4.36
N GLY A 667 19.28 22.03 3.82
CA GLY A 667 19.36 20.85 2.95
C GLY A 667 19.01 19.54 3.64
N ARG A 668 19.16 19.45 4.96
CA ARG A 668 18.79 18.28 5.77
C ARG A 668 17.41 18.39 6.43
N SER A 669 16.75 19.54 6.32
CA SER A 669 15.47 19.77 6.97
C SER A 669 14.35 18.98 6.30
N ASN A 670 13.48 18.37 7.12
CA ASN A 670 12.29 17.67 6.64
C ASN A 670 11.11 18.65 6.51
N VAL A 671 11.23 19.58 5.57
CA VAL A 671 10.22 20.61 5.29
C VAL A 671 8.90 19.97 4.86
N LEU A 672 8.96 18.90 4.05
CA LEU A 672 7.77 18.26 3.50
C LEU A 672 6.84 17.71 4.59
N SER A 673 7.38 17.17 5.68
CA SER A 673 6.55 16.72 6.81
C SER A 673 5.79 17.86 7.48
N GLY A 674 6.43 19.02 7.67
CA GLY A 674 5.77 20.22 8.19
C GLY A 674 4.66 20.69 7.24
N GLU A 675 5.00 20.83 5.96
CA GLU A 675 4.07 21.22 4.90
C GLU A 675 2.85 20.31 4.81
N LEU A 676 3.04 18.99 4.78
CA LEU A 676 1.93 18.03 4.74
C LEU A 676 1.11 18.05 6.01
N THR A 677 1.74 18.25 7.17
CA THR A 677 1.02 18.34 8.44
C THR A 677 0.05 19.51 8.40
N TYR A 678 0.50 20.68 7.97
CA TYR A 678 -0.34 21.87 7.94
C TYR A 678 -1.33 21.85 6.78
N LEU A 679 -0.88 21.48 5.58
CA LEU A 679 -1.72 21.36 4.40
C LEU A 679 -2.90 20.41 4.62
N LEU A 680 -2.70 19.28 5.31
CA LEU A 680 -3.77 18.33 5.62
C LEU A 680 -4.49 18.63 6.92
N GLY A 681 -4.10 19.65 7.68
CA GLY A 681 -4.61 19.94 9.01
C GLY A 681 -4.94 21.41 9.19
N LYS A 682 -4.04 22.13 9.88
CA LYS A 682 -4.24 23.52 10.30
C LYS A 682 -4.50 24.48 9.15
N ASP A 683 -3.73 24.41 8.07
CA ASP A 683 -3.89 25.31 6.91
C ASP A 683 -5.17 24.99 6.15
N TRP A 684 -5.51 23.70 6.01
CA TRP A 684 -6.78 23.29 5.40
C TRP A 684 -7.97 23.91 6.12
N ILE A 685 -7.95 23.96 7.45
CA ILE A 685 -9.03 24.58 8.24
C ILE A 685 -9.01 26.11 8.08
N ARG A 686 -7.83 26.74 8.12
CA ARG A 686 -7.67 28.19 7.98
C ARG A 686 -8.12 28.72 6.63
N GLU A 687 -7.91 27.96 5.56
CA GLU A 687 -8.37 28.30 4.21
C GLU A 687 -9.88 28.55 4.14
N TYR A 688 -10.66 27.92 5.02
CA TYR A 688 -12.11 28.08 5.08
C TYR A 688 -12.58 28.97 6.24
N ILE A 689 -11.68 29.68 6.94
CA ILE A 689 -12.02 30.59 8.05
C ILE A 689 -11.31 31.94 7.86
N PRO A 690 -11.83 32.85 7.02
CA PRO A 690 -11.14 34.08 6.60
C PRO A 690 -11.20 35.21 7.64
N PHE A 691 -11.62 34.93 8.87
CA PHE A 691 -11.83 35.96 9.91
C PHE A 691 -10.63 36.12 10.86
N MET A 692 -9.53 35.44 10.58
CA MET A 692 -8.29 35.52 11.36
C MET A 692 -7.18 36.01 10.45
N ASP A 693 -6.55 37.14 10.79
CA ASP A 693 -5.34 37.61 10.10
C ASP A 693 -4.24 36.55 10.24
N HIS A 694 -3.73 36.06 9.12
CA HIS A 694 -2.68 35.04 9.06
C HIS A 694 -1.33 35.61 8.59
N LYS A 695 -1.23 36.93 8.35
CA LYS A 695 -0.02 37.59 7.85
C LYS A 695 1.19 37.34 8.73
N GLY A 696 2.33 37.18 8.08
CA GLY A 696 3.63 37.10 8.76
C GLY A 696 3.91 35.80 9.49
N THR A 697 2.97 34.85 9.51
CA THR A 697 3.23 33.49 10.00
C THR A 697 3.66 32.58 8.86
N ASP A 698 4.72 32.97 8.14
CA ASP A 698 5.30 32.10 7.12
C ASP A 698 5.84 30.80 7.73
N ARG A 699 5.83 29.74 6.93
CA ARG A 699 6.11 28.35 7.27
C ARG A 699 7.58 28.07 7.62
N SER A 700 8.43 29.08 7.62
CA SER A 700 9.85 28.97 7.95
C SER A 700 10.07 28.81 9.46
N TYR A 701 9.82 27.61 10.00
CA TYR A 701 10.19 27.20 11.36
C TYR A 701 11.53 26.47 11.44
#